data_AF-A0A915UAX9-F1
#
_entry.id   AF-A0A915UAX9-F1
#
_cell.length_a   1.000
_cell.length_b   1.000
_cell.length_c   1.000
_cell.angle_alpha   90.00
_cell.angle_beta   90.00
_cell.angle_gamma   90.00
#
_symmetry.space_group_name_H-M   'P 1'
#
loop_
_entity.id
_entity.type
_entity.pdbx_description
1 polymer ?
#
loop_
_entity_poly.entity_id
_entity_poly.type
_entity_poly.pdbx_seq_one_letter_code
_entity_poly.pdbx_strand_id
1 'polypeptide(L)'
;MPTDETTTFDQNILSSLSPTDLFLLQFISIIYEPVSVTFLANCLGRVDMDFPGGRAPVKEEIQASVLRLRELGLLNRQNQVVPVLAELMTRKAVENGLFSALAYLIEKEAPVSYTYGKWSTRCWRAMRQFRIGVYSQDFDKIEEAQAFLEQQCQEHLGPEPPGVRMAGTGFDIAWFASLPGSLQFFLLDQVIRYSMESLVSFPPVQEYLEVGITSSLSEFELLPFRRMLASYYLFQGRLDSLARLVEDNEDGFQGSGFAGTVAFLRGDSSLARDIYVRDLEQLNAYAGDEGNFFLGITGVFCLLSMLERNEPADREMVRRAVAIVLSRCKGCPEEIPFRFLDAVVRSTDGNMPDMMELTERLESDNRSLTILISVLALHWMGVEIPPEYQDALVHLMEQGQESGFFWVAMEAAELLAAINPEHGAKYGPVAVSLRKQLGCRTVVHIISPEDDWKKSLQELISVTSRAREPRRRTRLAWMVDYRDGRLHLSAREQKKSSSGNWSKGRLVALNRLMQSRGLDFLTPRIARSAAPSARWGMPRPEMAAVPLIWTRPCLPLWGTLSFFSKNHLPHPLSWWPESRSCWWKNRANFCSSILPRTSVTARSRSGRRPPPAFGSSISRMSIAALPGSPGAMDCGFPWPRPDRCWTPSAILPRS
;
A
#
# COMPACT_ATOMS: atom_id res chain seq x y z
N MET A 1 9.64 21.73 5.44
CA MET A 1 10.87 21.39 6.20
C MET A 1 11.95 21.23 5.14
N PRO A 2 13.09 21.94 5.20
CA PRO A 2 14.00 22.00 4.06
C PRO A 2 14.58 20.61 3.79
N THR A 3 14.37 20.12 2.57
CA THR A 3 14.63 18.76 2.08
C THR A 3 15.97 18.60 1.36
N ASP A 4 16.90 19.54 1.52
CA ASP A 4 18.10 19.61 0.69
C ASP A 4 19.41 19.39 1.47
N GLU A 5 19.42 18.38 2.34
CA GLU A 5 20.66 17.84 2.92
C GLU A 5 20.81 16.38 2.51
N THR A 6 21.22 16.14 1.26
CA THR A 6 22.07 14.99 0.96
C THR A 6 23.37 15.19 1.74
N THR A 7 23.33 14.83 3.02
CA THR A 7 24.46 14.95 3.94
C THR A 7 25.51 13.94 3.49
N THR A 8 26.42 14.37 2.60
CA THR A 8 27.79 13.87 2.59
C THR A 8 28.37 14.18 3.96
N PHE A 9 28.08 13.31 4.94
CA PHE A 9 28.69 13.37 6.26
C PHE A 9 30.19 13.35 6.06
N ASP A 10 30.86 14.36 6.60
CA ASP A 10 32.29 14.57 6.39
C ASP A 10 33.06 13.36 6.93
N GLN A 11 33.49 12.48 6.03
CA GLN A 11 34.23 11.27 6.39
C GLN A 11 35.51 11.62 7.16
N ASN A 12 36.01 12.85 7.00
CA ASN A 12 37.13 13.37 7.77
C ASN A 12 36.81 13.44 9.27
N ILE A 13 35.60 13.85 9.66
CA ILE A 13 35.18 13.88 11.07
C ILE A 13 35.21 12.47 11.65
N LEU A 14 34.64 11.49 10.94
CA LEU A 14 34.62 10.10 11.41
C LEU A 14 36.03 9.50 11.53
N SER A 15 36.94 9.86 10.63
CA SER A 15 38.34 9.42 10.67
C SER A 15 39.15 10.03 11.82
N SER A 16 38.71 11.19 12.33
CA SER A 16 39.35 11.90 13.45
C SER A 16 38.93 11.38 14.83
N LEU A 17 37.90 10.53 14.91
CA LEU A 17 37.36 10.04 16.17
C LEU A 17 38.34 9.07 16.86
N SER A 18 38.40 9.16 18.19
CA SER A 18 39.12 8.15 18.97
C SER A 18 38.48 6.77 18.80
N PRO A 19 39.24 5.66 18.95
CA PRO A 19 38.67 4.31 18.87
C PRO A 19 37.49 4.09 19.83
N THR A 20 37.52 4.69 21.01
CA THR A 20 36.44 4.63 22.00
C THR A 20 35.21 5.41 21.55
N ASP A 21 35.37 6.63 21.00
CA ASP A 21 34.26 7.43 20.48
C ASP A 21 33.59 6.72 19.29
N LEU A 22 34.39 6.13 18.39
CA LEU A 22 33.89 5.37 17.25
C LEU A 22 33.10 4.13 17.69
N PHE A 23 33.62 3.37 18.66
CA PHE A 23 32.93 2.22 19.22
C PHE A 23 31.61 2.61 19.89
N LEU A 24 31.59 3.67 20.69
CA LEU A 24 30.37 4.16 21.32
C LEU A 24 29.35 4.63 20.28
N LEU A 25 29.79 5.30 19.22
CA LEU A 25 28.93 5.71 18.13
C LEU A 25 28.30 4.51 17.40
N GLN A 26 29.08 3.44 17.12
CA GLN A 26 28.56 2.17 16.58
C GLN A 26 27.57 1.50 17.53
N PHE A 27 27.87 1.48 18.82
CA PHE A 27 26.98 0.86 19.81
C PHE A 27 25.64 1.61 19.89
N ILE A 28 25.66 2.94 19.93
CA ILE A 28 24.45 3.78 19.94
C ILE A 28 23.68 3.65 18.62
N SER A 29 24.36 3.46 17.48
CA SER A 29 23.68 3.28 16.19
C SER A 29 22.86 1.98 16.13
N ILE A 30 23.32 0.91 16.77
CA ILE A 30 22.58 -0.35 16.89
C ILE A 30 21.42 -0.19 17.89
N ILE A 31 21.60 0.58 18.98
CA ILE A 31 20.53 0.86 19.95
C ILE A 31 19.36 1.62 19.30
N TYR A 32 19.64 2.63 18.46
CA TYR A 32 18.66 3.41 17.67
C TYR A 32 17.56 4.16 18.45
N GLU A 33 17.40 3.92 19.74
CA GLU A 33 16.42 4.57 20.61
C GLU A 33 17.06 5.67 21.48
N PRO A 34 16.26 6.64 21.98
CA PRO A 34 16.74 7.60 22.99
C PRO A 34 17.43 6.88 24.15
N VAL A 35 18.68 7.24 24.43
CA VAL A 35 19.52 6.48 25.37
C VAL A 35 20.16 7.36 26.44
N SER A 36 20.28 6.84 27.66
CA SER A 36 20.98 7.52 28.76
C SER A 36 22.40 6.99 28.93
N VAL A 37 23.30 7.84 29.41
CA VAL A 37 24.69 7.45 29.75
C VAL A 37 24.71 6.29 30.77
N THR A 38 23.78 6.30 31.73
CA THR A 38 23.64 5.21 32.71
C THR A 38 23.29 3.88 32.05
N PHE A 39 22.40 3.88 31.06
CA PHE A 39 22.07 2.66 30.31
C PHE A 39 23.27 2.13 29.54
N LEU A 40 24.01 3.01 28.85
CA LEU A 40 25.23 2.64 28.12
C LEU A 40 26.26 2.02 29.07
N ALA A 41 26.54 2.64 30.22
CA ALA A 41 27.47 2.11 31.22
C ALA A 41 27.04 0.74 31.75
N ASN A 42 25.75 0.55 32.02
CA ASN A 42 25.22 -0.73 32.49
C ASN A 42 25.36 -1.86 31.46
N CYS A 43 25.10 -1.55 30.18
CA CYS A 43 25.24 -2.54 29.11
C CYS A 43 26.70 -2.94 28.95
N LEU A 44 27.60 -1.97 28.80
CA LEU A 44 29.02 -2.23 28.52
C LEU A 44 29.75 -2.84 29.72
N GLY A 45 29.33 -2.54 30.95
CA GLY A 45 29.93 -3.13 32.16
C GLY A 45 29.59 -4.61 32.40
N ARG A 46 28.69 -5.19 31.60
CA ARG A 46 28.22 -6.58 31.75
C ARG A 46 28.68 -7.52 30.64
N VAL A 47 29.57 -7.05 29.76
CA VAL A 47 30.01 -7.81 28.59
C VAL A 47 31.48 -8.17 28.70
N ASP A 48 31.76 -9.44 28.42
CA ASP A 48 33.11 -9.94 28.18
C ASP A 48 33.39 -9.82 26.67
N MET A 49 33.97 -8.69 26.26
CA MET A 49 34.37 -8.43 24.88
C MET A 49 35.62 -7.55 24.85
N ASP A 50 36.32 -7.60 23.72
CA ASP A 50 37.48 -6.76 23.49
C ASP A 50 37.05 -5.31 23.24
N PHE A 51 37.46 -4.42 24.14
CA PHE A 51 37.19 -2.99 24.03
C PHE A 51 38.38 -2.24 23.45
N PRO A 52 38.17 -1.12 22.73
CA PRO A 52 39.23 -0.21 22.38
C PRO A 52 39.91 0.32 23.65
N GLY A 53 41.15 -0.10 23.91
CA GLY A 53 41.88 0.18 25.15
C GLY A 53 41.99 -0.99 26.13
N GLY A 54 41.48 -2.18 25.78
CA GLY A 54 41.66 -3.42 26.53
C GLY A 54 40.78 -3.58 27.78
N ARG A 55 39.91 -2.60 28.08
CA ARG A 55 38.92 -2.67 29.16
C ARG A 55 37.63 -1.94 28.81
N ALA A 56 36.54 -2.29 29.47
CA ALA A 56 35.28 -1.57 29.35
C ALA A 56 35.46 -0.09 29.74
N PRO A 57 34.87 0.86 28.99
CA PRO A 57 34.90 2.27 29.35
C PRO A 57 34.07 2.52 30.61
N VAL A 58 34.59 3.32 31.55
CA VAL A 58 33.85 3.69 32.76
C VAL A 58 32.80 4.77 32.45
N LYS A 59 31.86 4.98 33.37
CA LYS A 59 30.72 5.89 33.17
C LYS A 59 31.17 7.32 32.80
N GLU A 60 32.25 7.80 33.42
CA GLU A 60 32.82 9.12 33.17
C GLU A 60 33.40 9.24 31.75
N GLU A 61 34.06 8.18 31.26
CA GLU A 61 34.59 8.09 29.90
C GLU A 61 33.44 8.07 28.87
N ILE A 62 32.38 7.31 29.15
CA ILE A 62 31.17 7.29 28.31
C ILE A 62 30.52 8.67 28.30
N GLN A 63 30.40 9.34 29.46
CA GLN A 63 29.82 10.68 29.54
C GLN A 63 30.61 11.70 28.72
N ALA A 64 31.94 11.70 28.84
CA ALA A 64 32.81 12.59 28.07
C ALA A 64 32.69 12.32 26.56
N SER A 65 32.64 11.05 26.16
CA SER A 65 32.48 10.65 24.75
C SER A 65 31.13 11.08 24.19
N VAL A 66 30.04 10.87 24.92
CA VAL A 66 28.69 11.30 24.51
C VAL A 66 28.61 12.82 24.38
N LEU A 67 29.28 13.59 25.24
CA LEU A 67 29.36 15.05 25.13
C LEU A 67 30.12 15.46 23.86
N ARG A 68 31.30 14.89 23.60
CA ARG A 68 32.07 15.16 22.37
C ARG A 68 31.28 14.81 21.11
N LEU A 69 30.65 13.63 21.07
CA LEU A 69 29.85 13.19 19.93
C LEU A 69 28.62 14.12 19.69
N ARG A 70 28.04 14.69 20.74
CA ARG A 70 27.00 15.73 20.62
C ARG A 70 27.54 17.05 20.11
N GLU A 71 28.69 17.49 20.60
CA GLU A 71 29.36 18.73 20.13
C GLU A 71 29.74 18.65 18.65
N LEU A 72 30.12 17.46 18.18
CA LEU A 72 30.38 17.17 16.75
C LEU A 72 29.10 16.98 15.91
N GLY A 73 27.90 17.08 16.50
CA GLY A 73 26.64 16.91 15.79
C GLY A 73 26.31 15.47 15.38
N LEU A 74 27.07 14.48 15.85
CA LEU A 74 26.87 13.07 15.52
C LEU A 74 25.73 12.43 16.33
N LEU A 75 25.41 13.04 17.49
CA LEU A 75 24.30 12.67 18.36
C LEU A 75 23.32 13.83 18.55
N ASN A 76 22.02 13.53 18.58
CA ASN A 76 20.98 14.49 18.93
C ASN A 76 20.90 14.73 20.46
N ARG A 77 19.97 15.60 20.89
CA ARG A 77 19.76 15.92 22.32
C ARG A 77 19.36 14.72 23.18
N GLN A 78 18.83 13.67 22.57
CA GLN A 78 18.40 12.42 23.18
C GLN A 78 19.47 11.32 23.10
N ASN A 79 20.70 11.68 22.72
CA ASN A 79 21.83 10.76 22.48
C ASN A 79 21.55 9.70 21.40
N GLN A 80 20.72 10.01 20.40
CA GLN A 80 20.56 9.13 19.25
C GLN A 80 21.49 9.56 18.13
N VAL A 81 22.01 8.59 17.38
CA VAL A 81 22.73 8.86 16.14
C VAL A 81 21.76 9.43 15.11
N VAL A 82 22.18 10.44 14.36
CA VAL A 82 21.40 11.02 13.26
C VAL A 82 21.07 9.91 12.23
N PRO A 83 19.83 9.81 11.69
CA PRO A 83 19.38 8.64 10.93
C PRO A 83 20.32 8.15 9.81
N VAL A 84 20.78 9.06 8.94
CA VAL A 84 21.70 8.74 7.83
C VAL A 84 23.01 8.13 8.35
N LEU A 85 23.56 8.68 9.43
CA LEU A 85 24.77 8.17 10.07
C LEU A 85 24.52 6.85 10.81
N ALA A 86 23.32 6.65 11.34
CA ALA A 86 23.00 5.46 12.11
C ALA A 86 23.13 4.18 11.26
N GLU A 87 22.66 4.20 10.00
CA GLU A 87 22.83 3.04 9.11
C GLU A 87 24.28 2.83 8.69
N LEU A 88 25.00 3.91 8.35
CA LEU A 88 26.43 3.84 8.04
C LEU A 88 27.24 3.19 9.17
N MET A 89 27.01 3.63 10.41
CA MET A 89 27.74 3.11 11.58
C MET A 89 27.35 1.67 11.91
N THR A 90 26.09 1.30 11.66
CA THR A 90 25.63 -0.08 11.84
C THR A 90 26.27 -1.01 10.81
N ARG A 91 26.36 -0.59 9.54
CA ARG A 91 27.07 -1.34 8.49
C ARG A 91 28.56 -1.53 8.83
N LYS A 92 29.24 -0.49 9.30
CA LYS A 92 30.63 -0.64 9.79
C LYS A 92 30.76 -1.62 10.96
N ALA A 93 29.75 -1.70 11.84
CA ALA A 93 29.75 -2.69 12.92
C ALA A 93 29.55 -4.13 12.40
N VAL A 94 28.82 -4.31 11.30
CA VAL A 94 28.69 -5.59 10.60
C VAL A 94 30.02 -5.99 9.94
N GLU A 95 30.65 -5.07 9.21
CA GLU A 95 31.94 -5.28 8.54
C GLU A 95 33.05 -5.70 9.53
N ASN A 96 33.07 -5.09 10.71
CA ASN A 96 34.05 -5.38 11.75
C ASN A 96 33.67 -6.59 12.64
N GLY A 97 32.56 -7.28 12.36
CA GLY A 97 32.12 -8.46 13.11
C GLY A 97 31.56 -8.19 14.52
N LEU A 98 31.32 -6.93 14.89
CA LEU A 98 30.83 -6.53 16.22
C LEU A 98 29.31 -6.58 16.34
N PHE A 99 28.60 -6.46 15.22
CA PHE A 99 27.15 -6.29 15.20
C PHE A 99 26.38 -7.35 16.00
N SER A 100 26.62 -8.64 15.74
CA SER A 100 25.86 -9.73 16.36
C SER A 100 26.02 -9.76 17.89
N ALA A 101 27.22 -9.50 18.40
CA ALA A 101 27.50 -9.46 19.83
C ALA A 101 26.79 -8.26 20.51
N LEU A 102 26.87 -7.08 19.88
CA LEU A 102 26.22 -5.87 20.39
C LEU A 102 24.69 -5.95 20.31
N ALA A 103 24.14 -6.48 19.21
CA ALA A 103 22.69 -6.67 19.06
C ALA A 103 22.14 -7.61 20.15
N TYR A 104 22.81 -8.75 20.37
CA TYR A 104 22.43 -9.70 21.43
C TYR A 104 22.46 -9.05 22.83
N LEU A 105 23.51 -8.28 23.13
CA LEU A 105 23.60 -7.54 24.39
C LEU A 105 22.42 -6.60 24.59
N ILE A 106 22.09 -5.81 23.56
CA ILE A 106 21.01 -4.82 23.62
C ILE A 106 19.66 -5.51 23.81
N GLU A 107 19.41 -6.61 23.09
CA GLU A 107 18.19 -7.40 23.22
C GLU A 107 18.02 -8.01 24.62
N LYS A 108 19.14 -8.42 25.24
CA LYS A 108 19.15 -8.95 26.61
C LYS A 108 18.89 -7.87 27.67
N GLU A 109 19.56 -6.72 27.57
CA GLU A 109 19.45 -5.64 28.56
C GLU A 109 18.18 -4.80 28.40
N ALA A 110 17.67 -4.68 27.18
CA ALA A 110 16.49 -3.89 26.85
C ALA A 110 15.55 -4.64 25.90
N PRO A 111 14.91 -5.75 26.31
CA PRO A 111 14.04 -6.51 25.43
C PRO A 111 12.86 -5.67 24.92
N VAL A 112 12.40 -5.97 23.71
CA VAL A 112 11.16 -5.40 23.19
C VAL A 112 9.97 -6.03 23.93
N SER A 113 8.96 -5.22 24.22
CA SER A 113 7.68 -5.69 24.76
C SER A 113 6.57 -5.07 23.93
N TYR A 114 5.91 -5.90 23.13
CA TYR A 114 4.80 -5.46 22.28
C TYR A 114 3.49 -5.27 23.05
N THR A 115 3.45 -5.56 24.35
CA THR A 115 2.24 -5.45 25.18
C THR A 115 2.36 -4.39 26.29
N TYR A 116 3.49 -4.37 26.99
CA TYR A 116 3.67 -3.55 28.20
C TYR A 116 4.70 -2.45 27.99
N GLY A 117 4.50 -1.30 28.65
CA GLY A 117 5.44 -0.17 28.67
C GLY A 117 4.91 1.10 27.99
N LYS A 118 5.69 2.18 28.04
CA LYS A 118 5.37 3.45 27.39
C LYS A 118 5.40 3.29 25.86
N TRP A 119 4.41 3.86 25.16
CA TRP A 119 4.30 3.75 23.71
C TRP A 119 5.54 4.21 22.95
N SER A 120 6.08 5.38 23.30
CA SER A 120 7.31 5.88 22.67
C SER A 120 8.46 4.89 22.77
N THR A 121 8.69 4.31 23.96
CA THR A 121 9.72 3.27 24.16
C THR A 121 9.43 2.02 23.33
N ARG A 122 8.18 1.54 23.32
CA ARG A 122 7.79 0.34 22.57
C ARG A 122 8.02 0.52 21.07
N CYS A 123 7.64 1.68 20.52
CA CYS A 123 7.82 1.98 19.10
C CYS A 123 9.29 2.07 18.71
N TRP A 124 10.13 2.77 19.49
CA TRP A 124 11.57 2.82 19.22
C TRP A 124 12.24 1.44 19.33
N ARG A 125 11.85 0.61 20.31
CA ARG A 125 12.36 -0.76 20.42
C ARG A 125 11.89 -1.65 19.29
N ALA A 126 10.65 -1.52 18.84
CA ALA A 126 10.15 -2.23 17.66
C ALA A 126 10.93 -1.80 16.40
N MET A 127 11.21 -0.51 16.23
CA MET A 127 12.04 -0.03 15.12
C MET A 127 13.48 -0.59 15.20
N ARG A 128 14.07 -0.65 16.40
CA ARG A 128 15.35 -1.33 16.61
C ARG A 128 15.27 -2.82 16.22
N GLN A 129 14.22 -3.53 16.63
CA GLN A 129 14.05 -4.95 16.30
C GLN A 129 13.89 -5.18 14.80
N PHE A 130 13.12 -4.34 14.11
CA PHE A 130 13.03 -4.37 12.66
C PHE A 130 14.42 -4.25 12.02
N ARG A 131 15.22 -3.24 12.43
CA ARG A 131 16.58 -3.04 11.91
C ARG A 131 17.49 -4.23 12.21
N ILE A 132 17.47 -4.73 13.44
CA ILE A 132 18.26 -5.91 13.81
C ILE A 132 17.84 -7.12 12.97
N GLY A 133 16.54 -7.31 12.76
CA GLY A 133 15.99 -8.38 11.91
C GLY A 133 16.52 -8.29 10.48
N VAL A 134 16.54 -7.10 9.86
CA VAL A 134 17.09 -6.93 8.51
C VAL A 134 18.59 -7.24 8.44
N TYR A 135 19.40 -6.69 9.35
CA TYR A 135 20.85 -6.94 9.38
C TYR A 135 21.21 -8.38 9.72
N SER A 136 20.40 -9.06 10.54
CA SER A 136 20.57 -10.48 10.87
C SER A 136 19.85 -11.43 9.90
N GLN A 137 19.10 -10.90 8.94
CA GLN A 137 18.25 -11.63 8.00
C GLN A 137 17.22 -12.55 8.69
N ASP A 138 16.75 -12.14 9.88
CA ASP A 138 15.75 -12.83 10.68
C ASP A 138 14.34 -12.32 10.31
N PHE A 139 13.67 -13.07 9.45
CA PHE A 139 12.35 -12.71 8.92
C PHE A 139 11.25 -12.68 9.98
N ASP A 140 11.27 -13.60 10.95
CA ASP A 140 10.25 -13.65 12.01
C ASP A 140 10.29 -12.36 12.84
N LYS A 141 11.50 -11.87 13.14
CA LYS A 141 11.71 -10.60 13.83
C LYS A 141 11.25 -9.39 12.99
N ILE A 142 11.48 -9.41 11.68
CA ILE A 142 11.03 -8.36 10.75
C ILE A 142 9.50 -8.29 10.75
N GLU A 143 8.83 -9.43 10.56
CA GLU A 143 7.36 -9.49 10.49
C GLU A 143 6.70 -8.99 11.78
N GLU A 144 7.14 -9.50 12.94
CA GLU A 144 6.55 -9.12 14.24
C GLU A 144 6.74 -7.62 14.51
N ALA A 145 7.95 -7.10 14.28
CA ALA A 145 8.23 -5.68 14.47
C ALA A 145 7.44 -4.80 13.49
N GLN A 146 7.34 -5.17 12.22
CA GLN A 146 6.60 -4.41 11.23
C GLN A 146 5.10 -4.35 11.55
N ALA A 147 4.49 -5.49 11.87
CA ALA A 147 3.06 -5.55 12.19
C ALA A 147 2.71 -4.62 13.36
N PHE A 148 3.59 -4.55 14.37
CA PHE A 148 3.40 -3.63 15.48
C PHE A 148 3.59 -2.16 15.08
N LEU A 149 4.62 -1.86 14.30
CA LEU A 149 4.95 -0.50 13.88
C LEU A 149 3.83 0.12 13.03
N GLU A 150 3.31 -0.62 12.04
CA GLU A 150 2.26 -0.15 11.14
C GLU A 150 0.95 0.15 11.86
N GLN A 151 0.62 -0.62 12.91
CA GLN A 151 -0.67 -0.49 13.60
C GLN A 151 -0.68 0.57 14.69
N GLN A 152 0.44 0.83 15.35
CA GLN A 152 0.43 1.52 16.65
C GLN A 152 1.46 2.66 16.78
N CYS A 153 2.38 2.84 15.82
CA CYS A 153 3.57 3.67 16.02
C CYS A 153 3.71 4.88 15.11
N GLN A 154 2.78 5.12 14.18
CA GLN A 154 2.83 6.26 13.27
C GLN A 154 2.86 7.61 14.02
N GLU A 155 2.07 7.75 15.09
CA GLU A 155 2.06 8.98 15.92
C GLU A 155 3.40 9.24 16.64
N HIS A 156 4.20 8.20 16.86
CA HIS A 156 5.44 8.30 17.64
C HIS A 156 6.71 8.36 16.79
N LEU A 157 6.71 7.72 15.62
CA LEU A 157 7.86 7.63 14.74
C LEU A 157 7.69 8.43 13.44
N GLY A 158 6.47 8.88 13.14
CA GLY A 158 6.12 9.52 11.88
C GLY A 158 5.48 8.55 10.88
N PRO A 159 5.07 9.08 9.71
CA PRO A 159 4.35 8.30 8.70
C PRO A 159 5.26 7.39 7.86
N GLU A 160 6.58 7.58 7.91
CA GLU A 160 7.55 6.79 7.15
C GLU A 160 7.52 5.30 7.57
N PRO A 161 7.34 4.37 6.62
CA PRO A 161 7.53 2.96 6.87
C PRO A 161 8.94 2.63 7.38
N PRO A 162 9.11 1.56 8.18
CA PRO A 162 10.41 1.21 8.73
C PRO A 162 11.44 0.86 7.63
N GLY A 163 11.00 0.24 6.52
CA GLY A 163 11.86 -0.02 5.37
C GLY A 163 12.37 1.25 4.71
N VAL A 164 11.58 2.32 4.67
CA VAL A 164 11.99 3.64 4.13
C VAL A 164 13.06 4.26 5.00
N ARG A 165 12.85 4.26 6.31
CA ARG A 165 13.81 4.82 7.25
C ARG A 165 15.16 4.11 7.19
N MET A 166 15.16 2.79 7.00
CA MET A 166 16.39 2.00 6.94
C MET A 166 17.06 2.00 5.56
N ALA A 167 16.30 1.76 4.49
CA ALA A 167 16.86 1.62 3.14
C ALA A 167 16.82 2.94 2.37
N GLY A 168 15.75 3.75 2.50
CA GLY A 168 15.64 5.02 1.80
C GLY A 168 16.65 6.07 2.28
N THR A 169 16.86 6.20 3.59
CA THR A 169 17.84 7.16 4.15
C THR A 169 19.23 6.52 4.28
N GLY A 170 20.23 7.10 3.58
CA GLY A 170 21.59 6.55 3.57
C GLY A 170 21.71 5.20 2.82
N PHE A 171 21.01 5.07 1.68
CA PHE A 171 21.09 3.89 0.82
C PHE A 171 22.53 3.59 0.39
N ASP A 172 22.94 2.32 0.50
CA ASP A 172 24.27 1.85 0.09
C ASP A 172 24.10 0.67 -0.88
N ILE A 173 24.52 0.88 -2.13
CA ILE A 173 24.31 -0.09 -3.22
C ILE A 173 25.00 -1.42 -2.93
N ALA A 174 26.23 -1.40 -2.41
CA ALA A 174 27.03 -2.61 -2.20
C ALA A 174 26.44 -3.49 -1.09
N TRP A 175 26.09 -2.88 0.04
CA TRP A 175 25.40 -3.55 1.12
C TRP A 175 24.03 -4.06 0.68
N PHE A 176 23.25 -3.24 -0.01
CA PHE A 176 21.90 -3.63 -0.42
C PHE A 176 21.93 -4.81 -1.40
N ALA A 177 22.86 -4.81 -2.36
CA ALA A 177 23.09 -5.91 -3.28
C ALA A 177 23.53 -7.21 -2.58
N SER A 178 24.15 -7.13 -1.40
CA SER A 178 24.54 -8.31 -0.61
C SER A 178 23.37 -9.01 0.09
N LEU A 179 22.20 -8.36 0.20
CA LEU A 179 21.01 -8.94 0.82
C LEU A 179 20.38 -10.00 -0.10
N PRO A 180 19.71 -11.03 0.45
CA PRO A 180 18.86 -11.93 -0.33
C PRO A 180 17.83 -11.17 -1.18
N GLY A 181 17.60 -11.61 -2.42
CA GLY A 181 16.66 -10.93 -3.34
C GLY A 181 15.25 -10.73 -2.78
N SER A 182 14.77 -11.60 -1.88
CA SER A 182 13.48 -11.40 -1.20
C SER A 182 13.49 -10.24 -0.20
N LEU A 183 14.60 -10.01 0.52
CA LEU A 183 14.77 -8.85 1.39
C LEU A 183 14.93 -7.56 0.57
N GLN A 184 15.68 -7.64 -0.54
CA GLN A 184 15.79 -6.51 -1.47
C GLN A 184 14.41 -6.08 -1.98
N PHE A 185 13.61 -7.04 -2.48
CA PHE A 185 12.27 -6.76 -2.97
C PHE A 185 11.38 -6.17 -1.87
N PHE A 186 11.38 -6.78 -0.69
CA PHE A 186 10.58 -6.33 0.46
C PHE A 186 10.90 -4.90 0.89
N LEU A 187 12.17 -4.52 0.95
CA LEU A 187 12.59 -3.17 1.33
C LEU A 187 12.30 -2.16 0.21
N LEU A 188 12.59 -2.51 -1.04
CA LEU A 188 12.32 -1.65 -2.20
C LEU A 188 10.82 -1.42 -2.39
N ASP A 189 9.97 -2.40 -2.10
CA ASP A 189 8.52 -2.24 -2.14
C ASP A 189 8.05 -1.14 -1.19
N GLN A 190 8.57 -1.15 0.05
CA GLN A 190 8.26 -0.09 1.00
C GLN A 190 8.78 1.28 0.53
N VAL A 191 10.00 1.34 0.00
CA VAL A 191 10.60 2.58 -0.48
C VAL A 191 9.86 3.17 -1.66
N ILE A 192 9.66 2.39 -2.72
CA ILE A 192 9.05 2.85 -3.97
C ILE A 192 7.58 3.21 -3.77
N ARG A 193 6.83 2.42 -2.99
CA ARG A 193 5.45 2.74 -2.65
C ARG A 193 5.36 4.05 -1.87
N TYR A 194 6.15 4.22 -0.81
CA TYR A 194 6.17 5.48 -0.05
C TYR A 194 6.59 6.66 -0.92
N SER A 195 7.59 6.45 -1.78
CA SER A 195 8.10 7.43 -2.73
C SER A 195 7.01 7.95 -3.68
N MET A 196 6.21 7.05 -4.26
CA MET A 196 5.09 7.41 -5.12
C MET A 196 3.93 8.01 -4.32
N GLU A 197 3.54 7.41 -3.20
CA GLU A 197 2.42 7.84 -2.35
C GLU A 197 2.65 9.23 -1.74
N SER A 198 3.89 9.54 -1.35
CA SER A 198 4.25 10.79 -0.69
C SER A 198 5.01 11.76 -1.58
N LEU A 199 5.27 11.44 -2.85
CA LEU A 199 6.08 12.22 -3.80
C LEU A 199 7.46 12.63 -3.23
N VAL A 200 8.17 11.67 -2.65
CA VAL A 200 9.54 11.85 -2.13
C VAL A 200 10.50 11.05 -2.98
N SER A 201 11.54 11.66 -3.54
CA SER A 201 12.50 10.97 -4.39
C SER A 201 13.63 10.30 -3.59
N PHE A 202 14.08 9.14 -4.07
CA PHE A 202 15.25 8.44 -3.54
C PHE A 202 16.22 8.13 -4.70
N PRO A 203 17.02 9.10 -5.17
CA PRO A 203 17.85 8.93 -6.36
C PRO A 203 18.80 7.71 -6.33
N PRO A 204 19.49 7.40 -5.21
CA PRO A 204 20.34 6.20 -5.15
C PRO A 204 19.55 4.88 -5.28
N VAL A 205 18.30 4.87 -4.83
CA VAL A 205 17.40 3.70 -4.96
C VAL A 205 16.95 3.55 -6.41
N GLN A 206 16.66 4.66 -7.08
CA GLN A 206 16.35 4.65 -8.51
C GLN A 206 17.55 4.16 -9.33
N GLU A 207 18.75 4.68 -9.06
CA GLU A 207 19.99 4.23 -9.72
C GLU A 207 20.19 2.72 -9.52
N TYR A 208 19.93 2.21 -8.32
CA TYR A 208 19.97 0.78 -8.05
C TYR A 208 19.00 -0.02 -8.92
N LEU A 209 17.75 0.43 -9.06
CA LEU A 209 16.75 -0.23 -9.93
C LEU A 209 17.11 -0.16 -11.41
N GLU A 210 17.74 0.93 -11.87
CA GLU A 210 18.10 1.13 -13.28
C GLU A 210 19.33 0.31 -13.71
N VAL A 211 20.38 0.27 -12.88
CA VAL A 211 21.68 -0.30 -13.27
C VAL A 211 22.33 -1.18 -12.19
N GLY A 212 21.89 -1.10 -10.94
CA GLY A 212 22.58 -1.69 -9.79
C GLY A 212 22.16 -3.12 -9.41
N ILE A 213 21.03 -3.62 -9.94
CA ILE A 213 20.60 -4.99 -9.64
C ILE A 213 21.57 -5.97 -10.31
N THR A 214 22.44 -6.56 -9.49
CA THR A 214 23.49 -7.46 -9.96
C THR A 214 22.94 -8.70 -10.66
N SER A 215 23.72 -9.25 -11.57
CA SER A 215 23.51 -10.47 -12.36
C SER A 215 23.42 -11.79 -11.55
N SER A 216 23.17 -11.71 -10.25
CA SER A 216 22.95 -12.86 -9.36
C SER A 216 21.51 -13.36 -9.35
N LEU A 217 20.55 -12.52 -9.75
CA LEU A 217 19.13 -12.86 -9.85
C LEU A 217 18.81 -13.41 -11.25
N SER A 218 17.92 -14.39 -11.31
CA SER A 218 17.37 -14.88 -12.58
C SER A 218 16.45 -13.84 -13.24
N GLU A 219 16.25 -13.94 -14.55
CA GLU A 219 15.29 -13.10 -15.30
C GLU A 219 13.89 -13.06 -14.65
N PHE A 220 13.42 -14.20 -14.13
CA PHE A 220 12.14 -14.28 -13.41
C PHE A 220 12.15 -13.52 -12.08
N GLU A 221 13.27 -13.53 -11.36
CA GLU A 221 13.43 -12.80 -10.10
C GLU A 221 13.63 -11.30 -10.32
N LEU A 222 14.09 -10.87 -11.50
CA LEU A 222 14.25 -9.46 -11.87
C LEU A 222 12.92 -8.79 -12.23
N LEU A 223 11.97 -9.55 -12.77
CA LEU A 223 10.69 -9.02 -13.25
C LEU A 223 9.95 -8.10 -12.24
N PRO A 224 9.86 -8.42 -10.94
CA PRO A 224 9.19 -7.57 -9.97
C PRO A 224 9.85 -6.20 -9.82
N PHE A 225 11.18 -6.17 -9.83
CA PHE A 225 11.95 -4.92 -9.77
C PHE A 225 11.76 -4.09 -11.04
N ARG A 226 11.72 -4.73 -12.21
CA ARG A 226 11.41 -4.05 -13.48
C ARG A 226 10.01 -3.43 -13.45
N ARG A 227 9.01 -4.12 -12.89
CA ARG A 227 7.66 -3.57 -12.73
C ARG A 227 7.60 -2.40 -11.74
N MET A 228 8.39 -2.43 -10.67
CA MET A 228 8.53 -1.28 -9.77
C MET A 228 9.13 -0.07 -10.48
N LEU A 229 10.19 -0.29 -11.27
CA LEU A 229 10.80 0.76 -12.09
C LEU A 229 9.82 1.30 -13.14
N ALA A 230 8.99 0.45 -13.73
CA ALA A 230 7.95 0.85 -14.67
C ALA A 230 6.92 1.80 -14.02
N SER A 231 6.42 1.48 -12.83
CA SER A 231 5.55 2.38 -12.06
C SER A 231 6.25 3.70 -11.74
N TYR A 232 7.54 3.65 -11.41
CA TYR A 232 8.32 4.85 -11.13
C TYR A 232 8.45 5.77 -12.36
N TYR A 233 8.80 5.21 -13.53
CA TYR A 233 8.86 5.95 -14.80
C TYR A 233 7.51 6.56 -15.19
N LEU A 234 6.42 5.87 -14.89
CA LEU A 234 5.07 6.37 -15.13
C LEU A 234 4.80 7.64 -14.32
N PHE A 235 5.09 7.64 -13.01
CA PHE A 235 4.92 8.83 -12.16
C PHE A 235 5.88 9.97 -12.52
N GLN A 236 7.09 9.66 -12.99
CA GLN A 236 8.03 10.65 -13.50
C GLN A 236 7.66 11.20 -14.89
N GLY A 237 6.70 10.57 -15.60
CA GLY A 237 6.37 10.91 -16.98
C GLY A 237 7.46 10.53 -17.99
N ARG A 238 8.39 9.63 -17.64
CA ARG A 238 9.46 9.13 -18.52
C ARG A 238 8.93 8.03 -19.45
N LEU A 239 7.96 8.37 -20.30
CA LEU A 239 7.23 7.39 -21.12
C LEU A 239 8.13 6.63 -22.11
N ASP A 240 9.18 7.25 -22.65
CA ASP A 240 10.10 6.57 -23.56
C ASP A 240 11.02 5.56 -22.84
N SER A 241 11.36 5.82 -21.58
CA SER A 241 12.05 4.81 -20.76
C SER A 241 11.11 3.67 -20.38
N LEU A 242 9.85 3.99 -20.04
CA LEU A 242 8.83 2.99 -19.76
C LEU A 242 8.54 2.10 -20.98
N ALA A 243 8.36 2.71 -22.16
CA ALA A 243 8.10 1.98 -23.40
C ALA A 243 9.25 1.01 -23.72
N ARG A 244 10.51 1.48 -23.67
CA ARG A 244 11.68 0.63 -23.87
C ARG A 244 11.77 -0.50 -22.85
N LEU A 245 11.53 -0.22 -21.58
CA LEU A 245 11.55 -1.24 -20.52
C LEU A 245 10.51 -2.33 -20.78
N VAL A 246 9.32 -1.97 -21.26
CA VAL A 246 8.26 -2.92 -21.60
C VAL A 246 8.61 -3.71 -22.86
N GLU A 247 9.12 -3.04 -23.91
CA GLU A 247 9.51 -3.66 -25.19
C GLU A 247 10.67 -4.65 -25.01
N ASP A 248 11.71 -4.28 -24.28
CA ASP A 248 12.88 -5.14 -24.01
C ASP A 248 12.52 -6.37 -23.17
N ASN A 249 11.34 -6.38 -22.54
CA ASN A 249 10.90 -7.41 -21.60
C ASN A 249 9.47 -7.88 -21.88
N GLU A 250 9.07 -7.94 -23.15
CA GLU A 250 7.68 -8.16 -23.58
C GLU A 250 7.01 -9.33 -22.85
N ASP A 251 7.64 -10.51 -22.82
CA ASP A 251 7.10 -11.72 -22.17
C ASP A 251 6.82 -11.51 -20.66
N GLY A 252 7.64 -10.72 -19.98
CA GLY A 252 7.47 -10.41 -18.55
C GLY A 252 6.37 -9.38 -18.28
N PHE A 253 6.07 -8.53 -19.24
CA PHE A 253 5.06 -7.47 -19.11
C PHE A 253 3.68 -7.86 -19.69
N GLN A 254 3.56 -9.00 -20.37
CA GLN A 254 2.25 -9.54 -20.76
C GLN A 254 1.32 -9.69 -19.55
N GLY A 255 0.08 -9.22 -19.69
CA GLY A 255 -0.93 -9.27 -18.63
C GLY A 255 -0.71 -8.26 -17.49
N SER A 256 0.19 -7.28 -17.65
CA SER A 256 0.47 -6.27 -16.61
C SER A 256 -0.28 -4.93 -16.81
N GLY A 257 -0.73 -4.65 -18.04
CA GLY A 257 -1.39 -3.39 -18.38
C GLY A 257 -0.45 -2.21 -18.67
N PHE A 258 0.88 -2.35 -18.51
CA PHE A 258 1.83 -1.26 -18.76
C PHE A 258 1.89 -0.85 -20.23
N ALA A 259 1.90 -1.82 -21.16
CA ALA A 259 1.90 -1.52 -22.60
C ALA A 259 0.64 -0.73 -23.02
N GLY A 260 -0.53 -1.12 -22.50
CA GLY A 260 -1.78 -0.40 -22.70
C GLY A 260 -1.73 1.01 -22.11
N THR A 261 -1.10 1.18 -20.95
CA THR A 261 -0.90 2.48 -20.29
C THR A 261 -0.03 3.41 -21.13
N VAL A 262 1.07 2.90 -21.71
CA VAL A 262 1.94 3.67 -22.61
C VAL A 262 1.18 4.13 -23.85
N ALA A 263 0.46 3.22 -24.53
CA ALA A 263 -0.33 3.55 -25.70
C ALA A 263 -1.41 4.60 -25.37
N PHE A 264 -2.07 4.45 -24.22
CA PHE A 264 -3.08 5.37 -23.74
C PHE A 264 -2.51 6.77 -23.53
N LEU A 265 -1.41 6.90 -22.79
CA LEU A 265 -0.79 8.18 -22.49
C LEU A 265 -0.15 8.86 -23.72
N ARG A 266 0.22 8.09 -24.75
CA ARG A 266 0.63 8.61 -26.06
C ARG A 266 -0.53 9.10 -26.93
N GLY A 267 -1.78 8.88 -26.51
CA GLY A 267 -2.98 9.33 -27.24
C GLY A 267 -3.59 8.30 -28.17
N ASP A 268 -3.06 7.08 -28.27
CA ASP A 268 -3.65 6.02 -29.09
C ASP A 268 -4.64 5.18 -28.27
N SER A 269 -5.84 5.75 -28.06
CA SER A 269 -6.89 5.09 -27.27
C SER A 269 -7.40 3.80 -27.92
N SER A 270 -7.30 3.64 -29.25
CA SER A 270 -7.64 2.38 -29.94
C SER A 270 -6.67 1.28 -29.58
N LEU A 271 -5.38 1.52 -29.80
CA LEU A 271 -4.32 0.55 -29.52
C LEU A 271 -4.28 0.20 -28.03
N ALA A 272 -4.43 1.21 -27.15
CA ALA A 272 -4.48 1.00 -25.71
C ALA A 272 -5.54 -0.02 -25.30
N ARG A 273 -6.77 0.12 -25.83
CA ARG A 273 -7.88 -0.78 -25.54
C ARG A 273 -7.61 -2.20 -26.03
N ASP A 274 -7.10 -2.35 -27.25
CA ASP A 274 -6.77 -3.66 -27.81
C ASP A 274 -5.67 -4.37 -27.01
N ILE A 275 -4.69 -3.61 -26.50
CA ILE A 275 -3.67 -4.14 -25.59
C ILE A 275 -4.29 -4.54 -24.24
N TYR A 276 -5.10 -3.67 -23.62
CA TYR A 276 -5.73 -3.99 -22.33
C TYR A 276 -6.62 -5.22 -22.39
N VAL A 277 -7.39 -5.40 -23.47
CA VAL A 277 -8.21 -6.61 -23.67
C VAL A 277 -7.34 -7.86 -23.69
N ARG A 278 -6.26 -7.86 -24.49
CA ARG A 278 -5.31 -8.99 -24.55
C ARG A 278 -4.64 -9.26 -23.20
N ASP A 279 -4.22 -8.21 -22.51
CA ASP A 279 -3.60 -8.34 -21.18
C ASP A 279 -4.59 -8.89 -20.15
N LEU A 280 -5.86 -8.45 -20.18
CA LEU A 280 -6.90 -9.00 -19.31
C LEU A 280 -7.19 -10.46 -19.63
N GLU A 281 -7.25 -10.85 -20.91
CA GLU A 281 -7.40 -12.25 -21.32
C GLU A 281 -6.27 -13.12 -20.77
N GLN A 282 -5.01 -12.66 -20.91
CA GLN A 282 -3.84 -13.36 -20.37
C GLN A 282 -3.88 -13.46 -18.84
N LEU A 283 -4.24 -12.37 -18.15
CA LEU A 283 -4.37 -12.33 -16.70
C LEU A 283 -5.49 -13.25 -16.19
N ASN A 284 -6.54 -13.42 -17.00
CA ASN A 284 -7.69 -14.26 -16.69
C ASN A 284 -7.57 -15.72 -17.15
N ALA A 285 -6.58 -16.05 -17.99
CA ALA A 285 -6.37 -17.42 -18.48
C ALA A 285 -6.20 -18.45 -17.36
N TYR A 286 -5.72 -17.99 -16.19
CA TYR A 286 -5.52 -18.81 -14.99
C TYR A 286 -6.38 -18.34 -13.81
N ALA A 287 -7.32 -17.42 -14.03
CA ALA A 287 -8.25 -16.97 -13.00
C ALA A 287 -9.38 -18.00 -12.83
N GLY A 288 -9.92 -18.09 -11.61
CA GLY A 288 -11.19 -18.79 -11.39
C GLY A 288 -12.38 -18.02 -11.95
N ASP A 289 -13.60 -18.53 -11.72
CA ASP A 289 -14.85 -17.98 -12.25
C ASP A 289 -15.10 -16.49 -11.89
N GLU A 290 -14.47 -15.98 -10.83
CA GLU A 290 -14.57 -14.57 -10.40
C GLU A 290 -13.73 -13.60 -11.25
N GLY A 291 -12.76 -14.11 -12.00
CA GLY A 291 -11.83 -13.30 -12.80
C GLY A 291 -10.80 -12.52 -11.97
N ASN A 292 -9.85 -11.91 -12.67
CA ASN A 292 -8.79 -11.04 -12.20
C ASN A 292 -8.88 -9.68 -12.92
N PHE A 293 -8.41 -8.63 -12.25
CA PHE A 293 -8.23 -7.30 -12.83
C PHE A 293 -6.86 -6.74 -12.42
N PHE A 294 -6.34 -5.77 -13.17
CA PHE A 294 -5.09 -5.08 -12.81
C PHE A 294 -5.26 -4.35 -11.48
N LEU A 295 -4.31 -4.55 -10.58
CA LEU A 295 -4.21 -3.80 -9.34
C LEU A 295 -3.27 -2.60 -9.54
N GLY A 296 -3.30 -1.62 -8.62
CA GLY A 296 -2.50 -0.41 -8.74
C GLY A 296 -2.84 0.52 -9.91
N ILE A 297 -1.83 1.27 -10.37
CA ILE A 297 -1.99 2.39 -11.32
C ILE A 297 -2.35 1.96 -12.76
N THR A 298 -1.89 0.80 -13.21
CA THR A 298 -2.27 0.28 -14.55
C THR A 298 -3.77 -0.07 -14.59
N GLY A 299 -4.33 -0.53 -13.47
CA GLY A 299 -5.77 -0.71 -13.30
C GLY A 299 -6.53 0.61 -13.42
N VAL A 300 -6.04 1.67 -12.79
CA VAL A 300 -6.60 3.02 -12.93
C VAL A 300 -6.61 3.44 -14.40
N PHE A 301 -5.48 3.39 -15.10
CA PHE A 301 -5.41 3.79 -16.52
C PHE A 301 -6.27 2.92 -17.45
N CYS A 302 -6.38 1.63 -17.18
CA CYS A 302 -7.31 0.75 -17.90
C CYS A 302 -8.76 1.25 -17.75
N LEU A 303 -9.20 1.58 -16.52
CA LEU A 303 -10.53 2.13 -16.29
C LEU A 303 -10.71 3.51 -16.95
N LEU A 304 -9.71 4.38 -16.89
CA LEU A 304 -9.75 5.68 -17.56
C LEU A 304 -9.96 5.53 -19.08
N SER A 305 -9.35 4.51 -19.70
CA SER A 305 -9.56 4.23 -21.13
C SER A 305 -10.97 3.76 -21.48
N MET A 306 -11.62 3.04 -20.57
CA MET A 306 -13.02 2.64 -20.71
C MET A 306 -13.96 3.83 -20.50
N LEU A 307 -13.64 4.69 -19.54
CA LEU A 307 -14.40 5.90 -19.22
C LEU A 307 -14.35 6.96 -20.33
N GLU A 308 -13.23 7.07 -21.06
CA GLU A 308 -13.12 7.95 -22.24
C GLU A 308 -14.12 7.56 -23.35
N ARG A 309 -14.30 6.24 -23.59
CA ARG A 309 -15.27 5.74 -24.59
C ARG A 309 -16.71 5.77 -24.08
N ASN A 310 -16.91 5.46 -22.80
CA ASN A 310 -18.16 5.55 -22.06
C ASN A 310 -19.38 4.82 -22.70
N GLU A 311 -19.17 3.70 -23.41
CA GLU A 311 -20.27 2.89 -23.92
C GLU A 311 -20.94 2.10 -22.77
N PRO A 312 -22.20 1.65 -22.91
CA PRO A 312 -22.87 0.86 -21.87
C PRO A 312 -22.10 -0.40 -21.46
N ALA A 313 -21.40 -1.04 -22.41
CA ALA A 313 -20.54 -2.19 -22.14
C ALA A 313 -19.31 -1.82 -21.32
N ASP A 314 -18.74 -0.62 -21.52
CA ASP A 314 -17.61 -0.11 -20.74
C ASP A 314 -18.02 0.15 -19.31
N ARG A 315 -19.16 0.82 -19.10
CA ARG A 315 -19.68 1.10 -17.74
C ARG A 315 -19.86 -0.18 -16.94
N GLU A 316 -20.34 -1.24 -17.58
CA GLU A 316 -20.49 -2.54 -16.94
C GLU A 316 -19.15 -3.24 -16.69
N MET A 317 -18.18 -3.11 -17.60
CA MET A 317 -16.82 -3.59 -17.36
C MET A 317 -16.14 -2.86 -16.19
N VAL A 318 -16.28 -1.53 -16.09
CA VAL A 318 -15.75 -0.73 -14.99
C VAL A 318 -16.34 -1.19 -13.65
N ARG A 319 -17.67 -1.37 -13.56
CA ARG A 319 -18.31 -1.86 -12.33
C ARG A 319 -17.81 -3.23 -11.92
N ARG A 320 -17.70 -4.16 -12.87
CA ARG A 320 -17.17 -5.50 -12.60
C ARG A 320 -15.71 -5.44 -12.14
N ALA A 321 -14.88 -4.66 -12.81
CA ALA A 321 -13.49 -4.47 -12.43
C ALA A 321 -13.35 -3.89 -11.02
N VAL A 322 -14.10 -2.82 -10.69
CA VAL A 322 -14.10 -2.23 -9.34
C VAL A 322 -14.58 -3.26 -8.31
N ALA A 323 -15.62 -4.04 -8.59
CA ALA A 323 -16.08 -5.08 -7.68
C ALA A 323 -15.01 -6.16 -7.40
N ILE A 324 -14.23 -6.55 -8.42
CA ILE A 324 -13.09 -7.49 -8.28
C ILE A 324 -11.99 -6.87 -7.41
N VAL A 325 -11.65 -5.60 -7.63
CA VAL A 325 -10.61 -4.92 -6.83
C VAL A 325 -11.05 -4.80 -5.37
N LEU A 326 -12.27 -4.32 -5.11
CA LEU A 326 -12.79 -4.12 -3.75
C LEU A 326 -13.06 -5.42 -2.99
N SER A 327 -13.29 -6.55 -3.69
CA SER A 327 -13.45 -7.85 -3.02
C SER A 327 -12.11 -8.38 -2.49
N ARG A 328 -11.01 -8.09 -3.21
CA ARG A 328 -9.66 -8.57 -2.93
C ARG A 328 -8.85 -7.65 -2.03
N CYS A 329 -9.06 -6.34 -2.16
CA CYS A 329 -8.42 -5.34 -1.33
C CYS A 329 -9.47 -4.76 -0.39
N LYS A 330 -9.58 -5.34 0.81
CA LYS A 330 -10.43 -4.83 1.90
C LYS A 330 -9.57 -4.17 2.97
N GLY A 331 -9.87 -2.91 3.30
CA GLY A 331 -9.04 -2.04 4.11
C GLY A 331 -7.77 -1.57 3.40
N CYS A 332 -7.67 -1.74 2.08
CA CYS A 332 -6.50 -1.29 1.35
C CYS A 332 -6.61 0.19 1.00
N PRO A 333 -5.50 0.92 1.05
CA PRO A 333 -5.50 2.31 0.64
C PRO A 333 -5.90 2.50 -0.85
N GLU A 334 -5.57 1.56 -1.73
CA GLU A 334 -5.94 1.60 -3.16
C GLU A 334 -7.44 1.59 -3.44
N GLU A 335 -8.30 1.21 -2.47
CA GLU A 335 -9.75 1.18 -2.68
C GLU A 335 -10.36 2.53 -3.07
N ILE A 336 -9.82 3.62 -2.52
CA ILE A 336 -10.42 4.96 -2.61
C ILE A 336 -10.48 5.41 -4.09
N PRO A 337 -9.37 5.42 -4.86
CA PRO A 337 -9.41 5.70 -6.30
C PRO A 337 -10.49 4.92 -7.07
N PHE A 338 -10.57 3.60 -6.87
CA PHE A 338 -11.53 2.75 -7.58
C PHE A 338 -12.99 3.06 -7.22
N ARG A 339 -13.26 3.41 -5.95
CA ARG A 339 -14.59 3.85 -5.51
C ARG A 339 -15.00 5.18 -6.15
N PHE A 340 -14.07 6.12 -6.27
CA PHE A 340 -14.32 7.39 -6.96
C PHE A 340 -14.54 7.19 -8.47
N LEU A 341 -13.84 6.25 -9.11
CA LEU A 341 -14.11 5.89 -10.51
C LEU A 341 -15.47 5.21 -10.70
N ASP A 342 -15.89 4.34 -9.78
CA ASP A 342 -17.26 3.78 -9.78
C ASP A 342 -18.33 4.87 -9.55
N ALA A 343 -18.03 5.86 -8.72
CA ALA A 343 -18.89 7.02 -8.49
C ALA A 343 -19.16 7.81 -9.79
N VAL A 344 -18.11 8.04 -10.59
CA VAL A 344 -18.23 8.69 -11.91
C VAL A 344 -19.20 7.91 -12.79
N VAL A 345 -19.02 6.59 -12.92
CA VAL A 345 -19.92 5.73 -13.71
C VAL A 345 -21.37 5.80 -13.20
N ARG A 346 -21.60 5.73 -11.89
CA ARG A 346 -22.96 5.77 -11.32
C ARG A 346 -23.64 7.12 -11.55
N SER A 347 -22.90 8.21 -11.45
CA SER A 347 -23.42 9.55 -11.69
C SER A 347 -23.93 9.74 -13.12
N THR A 348 -23.27 9.12 -14.12
CA THR A 348 -23.71 9.13 -15.53
C THR A 348 -24.96 8.30 -15.78
N ASP A 349 -25.33 7.42 -14.85
CA ASP A 349 -26.57 6.64 -14.87
C ASP A 349 -27.70 7.31 -14.05
N GLY A 350 -27.46 8.52 -13.51
CA GLY A 350 -28.41 9.24 -12.67
C GLY A 350 -28.55 8.69 -11.25
N ASN A 351 -27.63 7.82 -10.82
CA ASN A 351 -27.56 7.32 -9.45
C ASN A 351 -26.40 7.98 -8.72
N MET A 352 -26.68 8.98 -7.88
CA MET A 352 -25.62 9.58 -7.07
C MET A 352 -25.18 8.62 -5.97
N PRO A 353 -23.88 8.31 -5.87
CA PRO A 353 -23.33 7.54 -4.75
C PRO A 353 -23.42 8.36 -3.46
N ASP A 354 -23.19 7.69 -2.33
CA ASP A 354 -23.10 8.36 -1.03
C ASP A 354 -21.83 9.21 -0.98
N MET A 355 -21.97 10.49 -1.37
CA MET A 355 -20.85 11.42 -1.45
C MET A 355 -20.21 11.68 -0.08
N MET A 356 -21.00 11.59 1.01
CA MET A 356 -20.51 11.80 2.37
C MET A 356 -19.59 10.66 2.80
N GLU A 357 -19.97 9.40 2.52
CA GLU A 357 -19.10 8.25 2.79
C GLU A 357 -17.79 8.33 1.98
N LEU A 358 -17.85 8.79 0.72
CA LEU A 358 -16.67 8.93 -0.13
C LEU A 358 -15.72 10.02 0.36
N THR A 359 -16.24 11.19 0.75
CA THR A 359 -15.42 12.30 1.23
C THR A 359 -14.84 12.05 2.62
N GLU A 360 -15.58 11.44 3.55
CA GLU A 360 -15.05 11.08 4.89
C GLU A 360 -13.85 10.14 4.79
N ARG A 361 -13.87 9.18 3.85
CA ARG A 361 -12.74 8.28 3.61
C ARG A 361 -11.54 9.02 3.04
N LEU A 362 -11.78 9.99 2.15
CA LEU A 362 -10.72 10.80 1.53
C LEU A 362 -10.06 11.75 2.54
N GLU A 363 -10.81 12.34 3.48
CA GLU A 363 -10.28 13.25 4.51
C GLU A 363 -9.17 12.61 5.36
N SER A 364 -9.22 11.28 5.53
CA SER A 364 -8.20 10.53 6.28
C SER A 364 -6.97 10.14 5.46
N ASP A 365 -6.91 10.51 4.18
CA ASP A 365 -5.91 10.02 3.23
C ASP A 365 -5.09 11.15 2.59
N ASN A 366 -3.77 11.05 2.73
CA ASN A 366 -2.83 12.05 2.22
C ASN A 366 -2.01 11.58 1.00
N ARG A 367 -2.39 10.46 0.37
CA ARG A 367 -1.58 9.88 -0.70
C ARG A 367 -1.84 10.56 -2.03
N SER A 368 -0.77 10.81 -2.76
CA SER A 368 -0.74 11.61 -3.99
C SER A 368 -1.74 11.15 -5.05
N LEU A 369 -1.68 9.86 -5.45
CA LEU A 369 -2.56 9.30 -6.47
C LEU A 369 -4.01 9.23 -6.00
N THR A 370 -4.24 8.99 -4.71
CA THR A 370 -5.58 8.97 -4.12
C THR A 370 -6.24 10.33 -4.23
N ILE A 371 -5.54 11.39 -3.80
CA ILE A 371 -6.03 12.76 -3.91
C ILE A 371 -6.26 13.12 -5.37
N LEU A 372 -5.27 12.90 -6.24
CA LEU A 372 -5.36 13.25 -7.66
C LEU A 372 -6.56 12.60 -8.34
N ILE A 373 -6.71 11.28 -8.23
CA ILE A 373 -7.80 10.55 -8.90
C ILE A 373 -9.16 10.88 -8.28
N SER A 374 -9.25 11.07 -6.96
CA SER A 374 -10.52 11.40 -6.30
C SER A 374 -11.00 12.81 -6.65
N VAL A 375 -10.11 13.80 -6.64
CA VAL A 375 -10.45 15.18 -7.03
C VAL A 375 -10.76 15.26 -8.52
N LEU A 376 -10.06 14.50 -9.35
CA LEU A 376 -10.37 14.36 -10.78
C LEU A 376 -11.78 13.79 -11.00
N ALA A 377 -12.14 12.73 -10.27
CA ALA A 377 -13.48 12.16 -10.31
C ALA A 377 -14.57 13.15 -9.86
N LEU A 378 -14.32 13.93 -8.79
CA LEU A 378 -15.22 15.00 -8.34
C LEU A 378 -15.42 16.06 -9.43
N HIS A 379 -14.33 16.47 -10.09
CA HIS A 379 -14.38 17.42 -11.20
C HIS A 379 -15.23 16.90 -12.37
N TRP A 380 -15.05 15.64 -12.78
CA TRP A 380 -15.86 15.04 -13.85
C TRP A 380 -17.34 14.91 -13.50
N MET A 381 -17.68 14.72 -12.22
CA MET A 381 -19.07 14.69 -11.75
C MET A 381 -19.72 16.09 -11.68
N GLY A 382 -18.95 17.16 -11.92
CA GLY A 382 -19.44 18.55 -11.79
C GLY A 382 -19.54 19.03 -10.34
N VAL A 383 -18.88 18.35 -9.40
CA VAL A 383 -18.89 18.75 -7.99
C VAL A 383 -17.93 19.92 -7.78
N GLU A 384 -18.40 20.97 -7.10
CA GLU A 384 -17.54 22.07 -6.68
C GLU A 384 -16.42 21.55 -5.77
N ILE A 385 -15.17 21.85 -6.11
CA ILE A 385 -14.00 21.34 -5.41
C ILE A 385 -13.69 22.24 -4.21
N PRO A 386 -13.76 21.73 -2.97
CA PRO A 386 -13.45 22.52 -1.77
C PRO A 386 -12.02 23.10 -1.77
N PRO A 387 -11.78 24.27 -1.13
CA PRO A 387 -10.47 24.91 -1.08
C PRO A 387 -9.34 24.01 -0.56
N GLU A 388 -9.62 23.17 0.44
CA GLU A 388 -8.65 22.24 1.02
C GLU A 388 -8.09 21.24 0.00
N TYR A 389 -8.92 20.78 -0.95
CA TYR A 389 -8.49 19.89 -2.02
C TYR A 389 -7.77 20.66 -3.13
N GLN A 390 -8.09 21.94 -3.34
CA GLN A 390 -7.34 22.80 -4.24
C GLN A 390 -5.93 23.06 -3.70
N ASP A 391 -5.81 23.36 -2.40
CA ASP A 391 -4.52 23.51 -1.71
C ASP A 391 -3.70 22.21 -1.75
N ALA A 392 -4.36 21.06 -1.55
CA ALA A 392 -3.71 19.76 -1.71
C ALA A 392 -3.18 19.54 -3.13
N LEU A 393 -3.92 19.92 -4.18
CA LEU A 393 -3.44 19.85 -5.57
C LEU A 393 -2.24 20.79 -5.82
N VAL A 394 -2.23 21.99 -5.24
CA VAL A 394 -1.08 22.90 -5.33
C VAL A 394 0.15 22.26 -4.69
N HIS A 395 -0.01 21.67 -3.51
CA HIS A 395 1.07 20.95 -2.84
C HIS A 395 1.58 19.75 -3.67
N LEU A 396 0.68 18.96 -4.26
CA LEU A 396 1.07 17.84 -5.13
C LEU A 396 1.82 18.33 -6.39
N MET A 397 1.40 19.46 -6.96
CA MET A 397 2.08 20.07 -8.10
C MET A 397 3.50 20.49 -7.73
N GLU A 398 3.66 21.30 -6.69
CA GLU A 398 4.95 21.82 -6.24
C GLU A 398 5.89 20.67 -5.84
N GLN A 399 5.42 19.76 -5.00
CA GLN A 399 6.20 18.63 -4.54
C GLN A 399 6.56 17.66 -5.68
N GLY A 400 5.65 17.44 -6.62
CA GLY A 400 5.92 16.62 -7.80
C GLY A 400 7.00 17.24 -8.71
N GLN A 401 7.03 18.57 -8.84
CA GLN A 401 8.08 19.27 -9.59
C GLN A 401 9.44 19.19 -8.89
N GLU A 402 9.47 19.40 -7.57
CA GLU A 402 10.69 19.35 -6.76
C GLU A 402 11.30 17.94 -6.73
N SER A 403 10.47 16.91 -6.56
CA SER A 403 10.91 15.51 -6.46
C SER A 403 11.04 14.78 -7.81
N GLY A 404 10.72 15.43 -8.93
CA GLY A 404 10.82 14.84 -10.27
C GLY A 404 9.69 13.88 -10.67
N PHE A 405 8.55 13.90 -9.97
CA PHE A 405 7.32 13.20 -10.33
C PHE A 405 6.45 14.05 -11.28
N PHE A 406 7.00 14.35 -12.44
CA PHE A 406 6.46 15.36 -13.35
C PHE A 406 5.08 15.02 -13.91
N TRP A 407 4.70 13.73 -14.05
CA TRP A 407 3.36 13.38 -14.52
C TRP A 407 2.29 13.80 -13.51
N VAL A 408 2.51 13.52 -12.21
CA VAL A 408 1.59 13.94 -11.14
C VAL A 408 1.50 15.46 -11.08
N ALA A 409 2.64 16.15 -11.20
CA ALA A 409 2.66 17.61 -11.22
C ALA A 409 1.90 18.20 -12.41
N MET A 410 2.04 17.60 -13.59
CA MET A 410 1.32 18.01 -14.79
C MET A 410 -0.19 17.86 -14.57
N GLU A 411 -0.67 16.67 -14.19
CA GLU A 411 -2.11 16.45 -14.03
C GLU A 411 -2.72 17.30 -12.91
N ALA A 412 -1.99 17.55 -11.82
CA ALA A 412 -2.43 18.47 -10.77
C ALA A 412 -2.57 19.91 -11.29
N ALA A 413 -1.60 20.38 -12.10
CA ALA A 413 -1.65 21.71 -12.71
C ALA A 413 -2.80 21.84 -13.74
N GLU A 414 -3.02 20.80 -14.56
CA GLU A 414 -4.15 20.73 -15.51
C GLU A 414 -5.49 20.78 -14.79
N LEU A 415 -5.62 20.01 -13.71
CA LEU A 415 -6.85 19.95 -12.93
C LEU A 415 -7.13 21.29 -12.23
N LEU A 416 -6.12 21.90 -11.61
CA LEU A 416 -6.24 23.24 -11.04
C LEU A 416 -6.70 24.26 -12.10
N ALA A 417 -6.08 24.25 -13.28
CA ALA A 417 -6.43 25.14 -14.39
C ALA A 417 -7.88 24.94 -14.88
N ALA A 418 -8.44 23.74 -14.74
CA ALA A 418 -9.80 23.41 -15.14
C ALA A 418 -10.88 23.80 -14.10
N ILE A 419 -10.51 24.05 -12.84
CA ILE A 419 -11.47 24.36 -11.77
C ILE A 419 -12.09 25.75 -11.92
N ASN A 420 -11.27 26.78 -12.17
CA ASN A 420 -11.76 28.15 -12.31
C ASN A 420 -10.83 29.02 -13.20
N PRO A 421 -11.32 30.15 -13.76
CA PRO A 421 -10.54 30.97 -14.68
C PRO A 421 -9.28 31.61 -14.08
N GLU A 422 -9.30 31.96 -12.79
CA GLU A 422 -8.14 32.56 -12.11
C GLU A 422 -6.99 31.54 -12.00
N HIS A 423 -7.34 30.31 -11.62
CA HIS A 423 -6.42 29.18 -11.63
C HIS A 423 -5.97 28.83 -13.04
N GLY A 424 -6.85 28.93 -14.04
CA GLY A 424 -6.48 28.78 -15.45
C GLY A 424 -5.36 29.73 -15.89
N ALA A 425 -5.43 31.00 -15.47
CA ALA A 425 -4.37 31.98 -15.76
C ALA A 425 -3.05 31.68 -15.02
N LYS A 426 -3.13 31.15 -13.80
CA LYS A 426 -1.95 30.88 -12.96
C LYS A 426 -1.26 29.55 -13.31
N TYR A 427 -2.01 28.45 -13.39
CA TYR A 427 -1.47 27.09 -13.51
C TYR A 427 -1.51 26.55 -14.94
N GLY A 428 -2.36 27.11 -15.82
CA GLY A 428 -2.44 26.70 -17.23
C GLY A 428 -1.09 26.74 -17.98
N PRO A 429 -0.27 27.81 -17.85
CA PRO A 429 1.06 27.84 -18.46
C PRO A 429 2.00 26.75 -17.96
N VAL A 430 1.95 26.43 -16.67
CA VAL A 430 2.75 25.36 -16.05
C VAL A 430 2.34 24.00 -16.63
N ALA A 431 1.04 23.75 -16.70
CA ALA A 431 0.47 22.53 -17.21
C ALA A 431 0.86 22.28 -18.69
N VAL A 432 0.72 23.30 -19.54
CA VAL A 432 1.14 23.26 -20.96
C VAL A 432 2.64 23.00 -21.11
N SER A 433 3.47 23.65 -20.28
CA SER A 433 4.92 23.45 -20.31
C SER A 433 5.31 22.01 -19.97
N LEU A 434 4.77 21.48 -18.86
CA LEU A 434 5.02 20.10 -18.43
C LEU A 434 4.51 19.10 -19.47
N ARG A 435 3.29 19.30 -20.00
CA ARG A 435 2.71 18.44 -21.05
C ARG A 435 3.59 18.36 -22.29
N LYS A 436 4.12 19.51 -22.74
CA LYS A 436 5.06 19.57 -23.87
C LYS A 436 6.38 18.86 -23.57
N GLN A 437 6.90 19.00 -22.35
CA GLN A 437 8.15 18.35 -21.93
C GLN A 437 7.99 16.82 -21.88
N LEU A 438 6.88 16.33 -21.33
CA LEU A 438 6.64 14.90 -21.15
C LEU A 438 6.18 14.19 -22.44
N GLY A 439 5.66 14.95 -23.40
CA GLY A 439 5.17 14.38 -24.67
C GLY A 439 3.96 13.45 -24.48
N CYS A 440 3.20 13.63 -23.40
CA CYS A 440 2.05 12.81 -23.06
C CYS A 440 0.74 13.61 -23.12
N ARG A 441 -0.38 12.90 -23.27
CA ARG A 441 -1.70 13.51 -23.08
C ARG A 441 -1.99 13.70 -21.59
N THR A 442 -2.90 14.63 -21.29
CA THR A 442 -3.50 14.75 -19.96
C THR A 442 -4.73 13.86 -19.85
N VAL A 443 -4.95 13.30 -18.66
CA VAL A 443 -6.20 12.58 -18.35
C VAL A 443 -7.34 13.49 -17.92
N VAL A 444 -7.06 14.75 -17.53
CA VAL A 444 -8.09 15.68 -16.99
C VAL A 444 -9.27 15.87 -17.96
N HIS A 445 -8.99 15.93 -19.26
CA HIS A 445 -9.98 16.25 -20.28
C HIS A 445 -10.60 15.05 -21.01
N ILE A 446 -10.36 13.81 -20.55
CA ILE A 446 -10.96 12.62 -21.19
C ILE A 446 -12.47 12.53 -20.99
N ILE A 447 -12.96 13.14 -19.92
CA ILE A 447 -14.39 13.34 -19.64
C ILE A 447 -14.59 14.84 -19.50
N SER A 448 -15.59 15.38 -20.21
CA SER A 448 -16.05 16.75 -19.97
C SER A 448 -16.99 16.75 -18.77
N PRO A 449 -16.82 17.64 -17.77
CA PRO A 449 -17.80 17.82 -16.70
C PRO A 449 -19.19 18.00 -17.33
N GLU A 450 -20.16 17.20 -16.88
CA GLU A 450 -21.53 17.36 -17.37
C GLU A 450 -22.02 18.74 -16.98
N ASP A 451 -22.30 19.60 -17.96
CA ASP A 451 -22.86 20.91 -17.67
C ASP A 451 -24.18 20.72 -16.88
N ASP A 452 -24.28 21.27 -15.67
CA ASP A 452 -25.46 21.18 -14.78
C ASP A 452 -26.78 21.53 -15.48
N TRP A 453 -26.72 22.37 -16.53
CA TRP A 453 -27.88 22.73 -17.35
C TRP A 453 -28.35 21.58 -18.24
N LYS A 454 -27.47 20.70 -18.75
CA LYS A 454 -27.85 19.54 -19.57
C LYS A 454 -28.57 18.49 -18.74
N LYS A 455 -28.13 18.25 -17.50
CA LYS A 455 -28.84 17.41 -16.52
C LYS A 455 -30.19 18.01 -16.16
N SER A 456 -30.22 19.29 -15.82
CA SER A 456 -31.49 20.00 -15.53
C SER A 456 -32.45 19.99 -16.72
N LEU A 457 -31.94 20.10 -17.96
CA LEU A 457 -32.75 20.07 -19.19
C LEU A 457 -33.24 18.65 -19.51
N GLN A 458 -32.41 17.62 -19.37
CA GLN A 458 -32.81 16.22 -19.55
C GLN A 458 -33.76 15.75 -18.45
N GLU A 459 -33.58 16.22 -17.21
CA GLU A 459 -34.55 16.06 -16.13
C GLU A 459 -35.86 16.78 -16.48
N LEU A 460 -35.81 18.02 -17.00
CA LEU A 460 -37.02 18.70 -17.49
C LEU A 460 -37.70 17.93 -18.63
N ILE A 461 -36.94 17.40 -19.60
CA ILE A 461 -37.45 16.64 -20.75
C ILE A 461 -38.03 15.29 -20.29
N SER A 462 -37.39 14.62 -19.33
CA SER A 462 -37.87 13.36 -18.77
C SER A 462 -39.08 13.55 -17.86
N VAL A 463 -39.14 14.66 -17.11
CA VAL A 463 -40.30 15.05 -16.28
C VAL A 463 -41.47 15.49 -17.16
N THR A 464 -41.23 16.25 -18.23
CA THR A 464 -42.29 16.66 -19.17
C THR A 464 -42.78 15.50 -20.04
N SER A 465 -41.92 14.55 -20.40
CA SER A 465 -42.34 13.33 -21.12
C SER A 465 -43.08 12.34 -20.20
N ARG A 466 -42.71 12.23 -18.91
CA ARG A 466 -43.47 11.48 -17.89
C ARG A 466 -44.78 12.16 -17.44
N ALA A 467 -44.98 13.44 -17.75
CA ALA A 467 -46.21 14.17 -17.41
C ALA A 467 -47.45 13.82 -18.28
N ARG A 468 -47.36 12.82 -19.16
CA ARG A 468 -48.47 12.35 -20.01
C ARG A 468 -49.33 11.20 -19.45
N GLU A 469 -49.21 10.87 -18.16
CA GLU A 469 -50.13 9.95 -17.47
C GLU A 469 -51.14 10.67 -16.55
N PRO A 470 -52.37 10.13 -16.37
CA PRO A 470 -53.52 10.90 -15.90
C PRO A 470 -53.38 11.42 -14.45
N ARG A 471 -53.65 12.73 -14.28
CA ARG A 471 -53.63 13.47 -13.00
C ARG A 471 -54.49 12.79 -11.93
N ARG A 472 -53.84 12.14 -10.96
CA ARG A 472 -54.51 11.64 -9.74
C ARG A 472 -55.04 12.83 -8.91
N ARG A 473 -56.34 12.81 -8.60
CA ARG A 473 -57.05 13.90 -7.88
C ARG A 473 -57.00 13.76 -6.35
N THR A 474 -56.22 12.82 -5.84
CA THR A 474 -56.07 12.50 -4.41
C THR A 474 -54.60 12.28 -4.06
N ARG A 475 -54.14 12.81 -2.92
CA ARG A 475 -52.75 12.67 -2.42
C ARG A 475 -52.73 12.44 -0.90
N LEU A 476 -51.67 11.81 -0.42
CA LEU A 476 -51.32 11.78 1.00
C LEU A 476 -50.41 12.98 1.31
N ALA A 477 -50.69 13.72 2.38
CA ALA A 477 -49.86 14.81 2.88
C ALA A 477 -49.54 14.59 4.36
N TRP A 478 -48.29 14.78 4.76
CA TRP A 478 -47.86 14.77 6.16
C TRP A 478 -47.89 16.19 6.70
N MET A 479 -48.69 16.40 7.75
CA MET A 479 -48.71 17.65 8.49
C MET A 479 -47.75 17.51 9.66
N VAL A 480 -46.77 18.41 9.73
CA VAL A 480 -45.79 18.50 10.80
C VAL A 480 -46.17 19.70 11.67
N ASP A 481 -46.39 19.48 12.96
CA ASP A 481 -46.66 20.54 13.94
C ASP A 481 -45.66 20.40 15.08
N TYR A 482 -45.05 21.50 15.51
CA TYR A 482 -44.05 21.49 16.57
C TYR A 482 -44.57 22.30 17.75
N ARG A 483 -44.85 21.61 18.87
CA ARG A 483 -45.37 22.22 20.09
C ARG A 483 -44.78 21.54 21.31
N ASP A 484 -44.55 22.30 22.38
CA ASP A 484 -44.06 21.80 23.67
C ASP A 484 -42.76 20.97 23.56
N GLY A 485 -41.85 21.40 22.68
CA GLY A 485 -40.57 20.71 22.44
C GLY A 485 -40.69 19.37 21.71
N ARG A 486 -41.85 19.04 21.14
CA ARG A 486 -42.12 17.77 20.46
C ARG A 486 -42.68 17.97 19.06
N LEU A 487 -42.20 17.16 18.12
CA LEU A 487 -42.67 17.12 16.74
C LEU A 487 -43.86 16.16 16.62
N HIS A 488 -45.01 16.68 16.20
CA HIS A 488 -46.23 15.93 15.95
C HIS A 488 -46.44 15.75 14.43
N LEU A 489 -46.44 14.50 13.98
CA LEU A 489 -46.69 14.13 12.60
C LEU A 489 -48.10 13.56 12.45
N SER A 490 -48.89 14.09 11.50
CA SER A 490 -50.20 13.54 11.16
C SER A 490 -50.38 13.36 9.66
N ALA A 491 -50.76 12.15 9.25
CA ALA A 491 -51.03 11.84 7.85
C ALA A 491 -52.46 12.27 7.47
N ARG A 492 -52.62 12.96 6.34
CA ARG A 492 -53.93 13.40 5.83
C ARG A 492 -54.11 13.08 4.35
N GLU A 493 -55.27 12.54 4.00
CA GLU A 493 -55.69 12.35 2.61
C GLU A 493 -56.33 13.65 2.10
N GLN A 494 -55.74 14.27 1.09
CA GLN A 494 -56.23 15.49 0.45
C GLN A 494 -56.77 15.20 -0.94
N LYS A 495 -57.89 15.85 -1.29
CA LYS A 495 -58.46 15.79 -2.65
C LYS A 495 -58.34 17.16 -3.31
N LYS A 496 -58.11 17.17 -4.62
CA LYS A 496 -58.00 18.41 -5.41
C LYS A 496 -59.40 18.89 -5.80
N SER A 497 -59.73 20.14 -5.48
CA SER A 497 -60.99 20.77 -5.90
C SER A 497 -60.98 21.09 -7.39
N SER A 498 -62.16 21.38 -7.95
CA SER A 498 -62.31 21.87 -9.34
C SER A 498 -61.58 23.18 -9.60
N SER A 499 -61.35 24.00 -8.57
CA SER A 499 -60.54 25.23 -8.62
C SER A 499 -59.02 25.00 -8.50
N GLY A 500 -58.57 23.75 -8.38
CA GLY A 500 -57.15 23.39 -8.34
C GLY A 500 -56.50 23.37 -6.96
N ASN A 501 -57.20 23.83 -5.92
CA ASN A 501 -56.70 23.83 -4.54
C ASN A 501 -56.88 22.47 -3.85
N TRP A 502 -55.99 22.15 -2.91
CA TRP A 502 -56.08 20.92 -2.12
C TRP A 502 -56.94 21.13 -0.87
N SER A 503 -57.80 20.16 -0.55
CA SER A 503 -58.59 20.20 0.67
C SER A 503 -57.70 20.13 1.93
N LYS A 504 -58.21 20.59 3.09
CA LYS A 504 -57.52 20.49 4.40
C LYS A 504 -57.19 19.05 4.84
N GLY A 505 -57.74 18.07 4.12
CA GLY A 505 -57.45 16.65 4.22
C GLY A 505 -58.12 15.94 5.39
N ARG A 506 -58.49 14.67 5.18
CA ARG A 506 -59.03 13.79 6.22
C ARG A 506 -57.88 13.09 6.93
N LEU A 507 -57.88 13.08 8.27
CA LEU A 507 -56.86 12.38 9.05
C LEU A 507 -56.88 10.87 8.73
N VAL A 508 -55.70 10.30 8.48
CA VAL A 508 -55.51 8.88 8.21
C VAL A 508 -54.76 8.27 9.39
N ALA A 509 -55.40 7.32 10.08
CA ALA A 509 -54.76 6.59 11.17
C ALA A 509 -53.61 5.71 10.63
N LEU A 510 -52.49 5.66 11.35
CA LEU A 510 -51.28 4.96 10.91
C LEU A 510 -51.53 3.47 10.61
N ASN A 511 -52.36 2.81 11.42
CA ASN A 511 -52.77 1.42 11.22
C ASN A 511 -53.44 1.18 9.85
N ARG A 512 -54.13 2.19 9.29
CA ARG A 512 -54.77 2.10 7.97
C ARG A 512 -53.77 2.25 6.82
N LEU A 513 -52.68 3.01 7.03
CA LEU A 513 -51.59 3.11 6.06
C LEU A 513 -50.81 1.79 5.94
N MET A 514 -50.67 1.06 7.06
CA MET A 514 -49.96 -0.22 7.09
C MET A 514 -50.70 -1.37 6.39
N GLN A 515 -52.03 -1.34 6.34
CA GLN A 515 -52.82 -2.42 5.76
C GLN A 515 -52.87 -2.39 4.22
N SER A 516 -52.44 -1.29 3.59
CA SER A 516 -52.31 -1.00 2.13
C SER A 516 -53.51 -1.33 1.22
N ARG A 517 -54.53 -2.05 1.67
CA ARG A 517 -55.70 -2.46 0.87
C ARG A 517 -56.68 -1.30 0.73
N GLY A 518 -56.94 -0.89 -0.52
CA GLY A 518 -58.00 0.06 -0.88
C GLY A 518 -57.63 1.55 -0.83
N LEU A 519 -56.34 1.91 -0.96
CA LEU A 519 -55.88 3.30 -1.01
C LEU A 519 -55.13 3.61 -2.32
N ASP A 520 -55.85 4.18 -3.29
CA ASP A 520 -55.35 4.42 -4.67
C ASP A 520 -54.20 5.45 -4.79
N PHE A 521 -53.92 6.17 -3.69
CA PHE A 521 -52.86 7.18 -3.61
C PHE A 521 -51.54 6.66 -3.02
N LEU A 522 -51.49 5.42 -2.53
CA LEU A 522 -50.25 4.82 -2.02
C LEU A 522 -49.48 4.16 -3.18
N THR A 523 -48.28 4.62 -3.46
CA THR A 523 -47.34 3.89 -4.33
C THR A 523 -46.67 2.76 -3.54
N PRO A 524 -46.27 1.65 -4.20
CA PRO A 524 -45.61 0.50 -3.54
C PRO A 524 -44.37 0.86 -2.72
N ARG A 525 -43.75 2.02 -3.00
CA ARG A 525 -42.57 2.55 -2.31
C ARG A 525 -42.90 3.13 -0.93
N ILE A 526 -44.07 3.75 -0.76
CA ILE A 526 -44.48 4.44 0.49
C ILE A 526 -45.00 3.44 1.54
N ALA A 527 -45.59 2.32 1.11
CA ALA A 527 -46.06 1.27 2.01
C ALA A 527 -44.91 0.60 2.81
N ARG A 528 -43.70 0.49 2.22
CA ARG A 528 -42.53 -0.10 2.89
C ARG A 528 -41.95 0.79 4.01
N SER A 529 -42.00 2.11 3.85
CA SER A 529 -41.52 3.06 4.86
C SER A 529 -42.39 3.16 6.12
N ALA A 530 -43.62 2.63 6.11
CA ALA A 530 -44.53 2.65 7.27
C ALA A 530 -44.40 1.44 8.20
N ALA A 531 -43.56 0.45 7.87
CA ALA A 531 -43.40 -0.81 8.62
C ALA A 531 -42.53 -0.75 9.91
N PRO A 532 -41.53 0.13 10.10
CA PRO A 532 -40.63 0.00 11.26
C PRO A 532 -41.13 0.58 12.60
N SER A 533 -42.24 1.32 12.65
CA SER A 533 -42.65 2.08 13.87
C SER A 533 -43.43 1.28 14.92
N ALA A 534 -43.67 -0.02 14.71
CA ALA A 534 -44.40 -0.88 15.66
C ALA A 534 -43.52 -1.63 16.68
N ARG A 535 -42.22 -1.32 16.79
CA ARG A 535 -41.29 -1.98 17.74
C ARG A 535 -40.90 -1.18 18.98
N TRP A 536 -41.57 -0.06 19.24
CA TRP A 536 -41.41 0.69 20.50
C TRP A 536 -42.73 0.68 21.26
N GLY A 537 -42.89 -0.33 22.12
CA GLY A 537 -44.00 -0.44 23.05
C GLY A 537 -43.98 0.71 24.05
N MET A 538 -45.13 1.34 24.27
CA MET A 538 -45.33 2.22 25.43
C MET A 538 -45.81 1.42 26.64
N PRO A 539 -45.28 1.68 27.84
CA PRO A 539 -46.03 1.56 29.08
C PRO A 539 -46.46 2.95 29.60
N ARG A 540 -47.62 3.03 30.25
CA ARG A 540 -48.04 4.11 31.17
C ARG A 540 -48.25 3.48 32.57
N PRO A 541 -48.40 4.26 33.66
CA PRO A 541 -47.46 5.20 34.25
C PRO A 541 -47.30 4.95 35.77
N GLU A 542 -46.09 4.97 36.35
CA GLU A 542 -45.89 5.32 37.77
C GLU A 542 -44.41 5.60 38.07
N MET A 543 -44.18 6.44 39.08
CA MET A 543 -42.93 7.10 39.45
C MET A 543 -41.73 6.16 39.69
N ALA A 544 -40.54 6.52 39.22
CA ALA A 544 -39.29 6.57 40.00
C ALA A 544 -38.11 7.03 39.12
N ALA A 545 -37.14 7.67 39.77
CA ALA A 545 -36.00 8.37 39.18
C ALA A 545 -34.74 7.49 38.99
N VAL A 546 -33.99 7.75 37.88
CA VAL A 546 -32.49 7.73 37.72
C VAL A 546 -31.77 6.35 37.84
N PRO A 547 -30.59 6.04 37.23
CA PRO A 547 -29.62 6.85 36.45
C PRO A 547 -29.16 6.31 35.07
N LEU A 548 -28.43 7.17 34.35
CA LEU A 548 -27.49 6.84 33.27
C LEU A 548 -26.41 5.84 33.74
N ILE A 549 -26.26 4.73 33.02
CA ILE A 549 -25.07 3.86 33.09
C ILE A 549 -24.50 3.74 31.68
N TRP A 550 -23.27 4.23 31.52
CA TRP A 550 -22.41 3.95 30.38
C TRP A 550 -21.98 2.48 30.39
N THR A 551 -22.23 1.74 29.32
CA THR A 551 -21.62 0.42 29.11
C THR A 551 -20.72 0.42 27.86
N ARG A 552 -19.49 -0.04 28.08
CA ARG A 552 -18.38 -0.22 27.14
C ARG A 552 -18.74 -1.16 25.97
N PRO A 553 -18.10 -1.02 24.79
CA PRO A 553 -18.23 -2.01 23.72
C PRO A 553 -17.35 -3.24 23.99
N CYS A 554 -17.93 -4.42 23.79
CA CYS A 554 -17.26 -5.71 23.79
C CYS A 554 -16.53 -5.96 22.45
N LEU A 555 -15.28 -6.41 22.53
CA LEU A 555 -14.47 -6.98 21.46
C LEU A 555 -15.13 -8.24 20.85
N PRO A 556 -14.95 -8.51 19.55
CA PRO A 556 -15.11 -9.85 19.00
C PRO A 556 -13.75 -10.55 18.84
N LEU A 557 -13.63 -11.71 19.50
CA LEU A 557 -12.65 -12.76 19.25
C LEU A 557 -12.89 -13.37 17.86
N TRP A 558 -11.88 -13.41 17.00
CA TRP A 558 -11.91 -14.20 15.75
C TRP A 558 -10.87 -15.32 15.83
N GLY A 559 -11.37 -16.55 15.84
CA GLY A 559 -10.59 -17.78 15.75
C GLY A 559 -10.32 -18.16 14.30
N THR A 560 -9.06 -18.51 14.03
CA THR A 560 -8.57 -19.08 12.78
C THR A 560 -9.03 -20.53 12.61
N LEU A 561 -9.68 -20.84 11.49
CA LEU A 561 -9.88 -22.21 10.99
C LEU A 561 -9.27 -22.32 9.59
N SER A 562 -8.24 -23.17 9.49
CA SER A 562 -7.56 -23.52 8.24
C SER A 562 -8.29 -24.66 7.54
N PHE A 563 -8.50 -24.56 6.23
CA PHE A 563 -8.82 -25.71 5.37
C PHE A 563 -7.78 -25.79 4.24
N PHE A 564 -7.03 -26.89 4.23
CA PHE A 564 -6.13 -27.29 3.15
C PHE A 564 -6.90 -28.13 2.14
N SER A 565 -6.76 -27.82 0.85
CA SER A 565 -6.96 -28.80 -0.23
C SER A 565 -5.71 -28.80 -1.10
N LYS A 566 -5.05 -29.96 -1.19
CA LYS A 566 -3.88 -30.22 -2.03
C LYS A 566 -4.35 -30.69 -3.41
N ASN A 567 -3.83 -30.07 -4.47
CA ASN A 567 -3.25 -30.71 -5.67
C ASN A 567 -3.28 -29.75 -6.87
N HIS A 568 -2.09 -29.27 -7.27
CA HIS A 568 -1.57 -29.11 -8.63
C HIS A 568 -0.38 -28.14 -8.61
N LEU A 569 0.74 -28.55 -9.20
CA LEU A 569 1.94 -27.72 -9.38
C LEU A 569 1.62 -26.58 -10.36
N PRO A 570 1.88 -25.29 -10.05
CA PRO A 570 1.58 -24.19 -10.97
C PRO A 570 2.81 -23.67 -11.73
N HIS A 571 2.57 -23.26 -12.98
CA HIS A 571 3.46 -22.51 -13.87
C HIS A 571 3.57 -21.01 -13.47
N PRO A 572 4.58 -20.26 -13.93
CA PRO A 572 5.06 -19.01 -13.32
C PRO A 572 4.19 -17.75 -13.53
N LEU A 573 3.09 -17.80 -14.29
CA LEU A 573 2.27 -16.62 -14.61
C LEU A 573 1.23 -16.26 -13.53
N SER A 574 0.97 -17.13 -12.56
CA SER A 574 -0.06 -16.93 -11.51
C SER A 574 0.48 -16.32 -10.21
N TRP A 575 1.69 -15.77 -10.21
CA TRP A 575 2.45 -15.44 -9.00
C TRP A 575 2.50 -13.96 -8.63
N TRP A 576 1.39 -13.22 -8.72
CA TRP A 576 1.36 -11.86 -8.16
C TRP A 576 0.04 -11.53 -7.49
N PRO A 577 0.03 -11.54 -6.15
CA PRO A 577 -0.91 -10.74 -5.39
C PRO A 577 -0.18 -9.51 -4.88
N GLU A 578 -0.61 -8.33 -5.34
CA GLU A 578 -0.20 -7.02 -4.80
C GLU A 578 -0.73 -6.79 -3.37
N SER A 579 -1.42 -7.78 -2.78
CA SER A 579 -1.79 -7.77 -1.37
C SER A 579 -0.69 -8.42 -0.51
N ARG A 580 -0.36 -7.73 0.59
CA ARG A 580 0.70 -7.91 1.61
C ARG A 580 1.11 -9.34 2.05
N SER A 581 0.46 -10.42 1.59
CA SER A 581 0.48 -11.74 2.23
C SER A 581 0.88 -12.96 1.38
N CYS A 582 0.89 -12.87 0.04
CA CYS A 582 0.99 -14.11 -0.76
C CYS A 582 2.39 -14.48 -1.26
N TRP A 583 3.28 -13.52 -1.51
CA TRP A 583 4.67 -13.84 -1.86
C TRP A 583 5.41 -14.49 -0.68
N TRP A 584 5.13 -14.01 0.53
CA TRP A 584 5.73 -14.46 1.80
C TRP A 584 5.48 -15.94 2.11
N LYS A 585 4.28 -16.48 1.85
CA LYS A 585 3.93 -17.87 2.21
C LYS A 585 4.59 -18.93 1.33
N ASN A 586 5.03 -18.57 0.13
CA ASN A 586 5.39 -19.56 -0.87
C ASN A 586 6.89 -19.93 -0.91
N ARG A 587 7.80 -19.07 -0.42
CA ARG A 587 9.25 -19.40 -0.37
C ARG A 587 9.63 -20.24 0.86
N ALA A 588 8.93 -20.07 1.99
CA ALA A 588 9.17 -20.85 3.21
C ALA A 588 8.87 -22.37 3.04
N ASN A 589 7.98 -22.74 2.13
CA ASN A 589 7.66 -24.14 1.83
C ASN A 589 8.64 -24.81 0.85
N PHE A 590 9.47 -24.04 0.15
CA PHE A 590 10.41 -24.59 -0.84
C PHE A 590 11.74 -25.01 -0.20
N CYS A 591 12.19 -24.34 0.87
CA CYS A 591 13.44 -24.68 1.55
C CYS A 591 13.32 -25.84 2.57
N SER A 592 12.12 -26.33 2.88
CA SER A 592 11.90 -27.41 3.85
C SER A 592 11.72 -28.81 3.25
N SER A 593 11.77 -28.96 1.91
CA SER A 593 11.43 -30.23 1.23
C SER A 593 12.57 -30.90 0.45
N ILE A 594 13.81 -30.44 0.58
CA ILE A 594 14.98 -31.09 -0.05
C ILE A 594 15.98 -31.53 1.02
N LEU A 595 15.65 -32.60 1.75
CA LEU A 595 16.60 -33.47 2.45
C LEU A 595 15.88 -34.80 2.80
N PRO A 596 16.17 -35.94 2.12
CA PRO A 596 15.66 -37.22 2.58
C PRO A 596 16.53 -37.72 3.73
N ARG A 597 16.06 -37.57 4.99
CA ARG A 597 16.60 -38.35 6.11
C ARG A 597 16.00 -39.75 6.09
N THR A 598 16.75 -40.69 5.52
CA THR A 598 16.60 -42.12 5.80
C THR A 598 17.07 -42.42 7.22
N SER A 599 16.20 -42.95 8.08
CA SER A 599 16.58 -44.04 9.00
C SER A 599 15.34 -44.64 9.66
N VAL A 600 15.19 -45.93 9.41
CA VAL A 600 14.18 -46.84 9.96
C VAL A 600 14.50 -47.17 11.43
N THR A 601 13.41 -47.24 12.21
CA THR A 601 13.15 -47.79 13.55
C THR A 601 14.26 -48.52 14.35
N ALA A 602 14.36 -48.22 15.66
CA ALA A 602 14.10 -49.18 16.75
C ALA A 602 14.04 -48.49 18.14
N ARG A 603 13.00 -48.83 18.91
CA ARG A 603 12.84 -48.52 20.35
C ARG A 603 13.52 -49.61 21.19
N SER A 604 14.26 -49.23 22.24
CA SER A 604 14.24 -49.96 23.53
C SER A 604 14.75 -49.09 24.69
N ARG A 605 14.16 -49.32 25.87
CA ARG A 605 14.28 -48.57 27.13
C ARG A 605 15.52 -48.91 27.96
N SER A 606 15.85 -47.97 28.85
CA SER A 606 16.33 -48.11 30.25
C SER A 606 17.84 -48.12 30.57
N GLY A 607 18.24 -47.24 31.52
CA GLY A 607 18.99 -47.65 32.71
C GLY A 607 20.46 -47.20 32.92
N ARG A 608 20.64 -46.14 33.75
CA ARG A 608 21.71 -45.86 34.76
C ARG A 608 23.22 -45.73 34.35
N ARG A 609 23.88 -44.73 34.96
CA ARG A 609 25.32 -44.36 34.96
C ARG A 609 26.17 -45.23 35.95
N PRO A 610 27.49 -44.96 36.20
CA PRO A 610 28.74 -45.16 35.42
C PRO A 610 29.85 -45.84 36.31
N PRO A 611 31.19 -45.55 36.26
CA PRO A 611 32.27 -45.47 35.23
C PRO A 611 33.43 -46.50 35.59
N PRO A 612 34.77 -46.28 35.43
CA PRO A 612 35.63 -45.53 34.48
C PRO A 612 36.79 -46.38 33.85
N ALA A 613 37.59 -45.82 32.91
CA ALA A 613 39.08 -45.77 32.96
C ALA A 613 39.77 -45.40 31.63
N PHE A 614 40.68 -44.41 31.73
CA PHE A 614 42.01 -44.25 31.12
C PHE A 614 42.28 -44.48 29.62
N GLY A 615 42.82 -43.42 28.98
CA GLY A 615 44.26 -43.41 28.66
C GLY A 615 44.66 -43.25 27.19
N SER A 616 45.37 -42.15 26.91
CA SER A 616 46.52 -42.00 25.97
C SER A 616 46.28 -42.29 24.46
N SER A 617 46.87 -41.62 23.47
CA SER A 617 47.84 -40.53 23.35
C SER A 617 48.24 -40.43 21.86
N ILE A 618 48.67 -39.24 21.39
CA ILE A 618 49.77 -39.04 20.39
C ILE A 618 49.43 -39.47 18.92
N SER A 619 49.71 -38.80 17.80
CA SER A 619 50.65 -37.73 17.34
C SER A 619 50.05 -37.13 16.04
N ARG A 620 50.08 -35.81 15.76
CA ARG A 620 51.15 -34.98 15.16
C ARG A 620 51.74 -35.46 13.81
N MET A 621 51.47 -34.69 12.74
CA MET A 621 52.36 -34.17 11.65
C MET A 621 51.43 -33.60 10.56
N SER A 622 51.34 -32.32 10.17
CA SER A 622 52.29 -31.22 9.87
C SER A 622 53.18 -31.47 8.64
N ILE A 623 52.84 -30.87 7.48
CA ILE A 623 53.60 -29.78 6.78
C ILE A 623 53.26 -29.68 5.26
N ALA A 624 52.85 -28.47 4.88
CA ALA A 624 53.07 -27.65 3.67
C ALA A 624 53.44 -28.28 2.30
N ALA A 625 52.81 -27.82 1.20
CA ALA A 625 53.19 -26.63 0.40
C ALA A 625 52.49 -26.62 -0.99
N LEU A 626 52.14 -25.42 -1.48
CA LEU A 626 51.59 -25.02 -2.80
C LEU A 626 52.64 -25.16 -3.95
N PRO A 627 52.42 -24.76 -5.24
CA PRO A 627 51.21 -24.33 -5.99
C PRO A 627 51.05 -25.01 -7.38
N GLY A 628 49.94 -24.75 -8.11
CA GLY A 628 49.90 -24.90 -9.58
C GLY A 628 48.53 -25.25 -10.18
N SER A 629 47.91 -24.30 -10.87
CA SER A 629 46.79 -24.50 -11.83
C SER A 629 47.33 -24.31 -13.27
N PRO A 630 46.57 -24.56 -14.36
CA PRO A 630 45.32 -25.32 -14.54
C PRO A 630 45.43 -26.39 -15.66
N GLY A 631 44.52 -27.36 -15.69
CA GLY A 631 44.42 -28.33 -16.79
C GLY A 631 43.04 -28.94 -16.91
N ALA A 632 42.38 -28.68 -18.04
CA ALA A 632 41.11 -29.27 -18.44
C ALA A 632 41.24 -30.76 -18.75
N MET A 633 40.24 -31.56 -18.41
CA MET A 633 39.87 -32.78 -19.13
C MET A 633 38.41 -33.16 -18.86
N ASP A 634 37.74 -33.47 -19.96
CA ASP A 634 36.40 -34.02 -20.13
C ASP A 634 36.19 -35.39 -19.47
N CYS A 635 34.91 -35.72 -19.21
CA CYS A 635 34.17 -36.89 -19.74
C CYS A 635 33.10 -37.39 -18.75
N GLY A 636 31.83 -37.51 -19.19
CA GLY A 636 30.86 -38.41 -18.55
C GLY A 636 29.37 -38.07 -18.69
N PHE A 637 28.79 -38.36 -19.86
CA PHE A 637 27.35 -38.38 -20.25
C PHE A 637 26.41 -39.19 -19.31
N PRO A 638 25.04 -39.22 -19.50
CA PRO A 638 24.25 -38.69 -20.62
C PRO A 638 22.93 -37.93 -20.30
N TRP A 639 22.56 -37.07 -21.24
CA TRP A 639 21.18 -36.64 -21.53
C TRP A 639 20.50 -37.58 -22.54
N PRO A 640 19.18 -37.80 -22.50
CA PRO A 640 18.46 -38.44 -23.59
C PRO A 640 18.04 -37.42 -24.67
N ARG A 641 18.28 -37.79 -25.94
CA ARG A 641 17.83 -37.06 -27.15
C ARG A 641 16.46 -37.56 -27.64
N PRO A 642 15.76 -36.75 -28.47
CA PRO A 642 14.40 -36.96 -28.94
C PRO A 642 14.36 -37.80 -30.21
N ASP A 643 13.23 -38.46 -30.49
CA ASP A 643 12.79 -38.82 -31.85
C ASP A 643 11.32 -39.29 -31.84
N ARG A 644 10.46 -38.60 -32.59
CA ARG A 644 9.77 -39.13 -33.77
C ARG A 644 8.72 -38.15 -34.33
N CYS A 645 8.95 -37.77 -35.58
CA CYS A 645 8.03 -37.15 -36.53
C CYS A 645 6.69 -37.87 -36.61
N TRP A 646 5.59 -37.14 -36.87
CA TRP A 646 4.54 -37.48 -37.85
C TRP A 646 3.72 -36.21 -38.18
N THR A 647 3.91 -35.66 -39.38
CA THR A 647 2.87 -34.90 -40.12
C THR A 647 2.10 -35.89 -40.99
N PRO A 648 0.81 -35.67 -41.27
CA PRO A 648 0.50 -35.12 -42.60
C PRO A 648 -0.70 -34.17 -42.67
N SER A 649 -0.51 -33.14 -43.50
CA SER A 649 -1.38 -32.65 -44.58
C SER A 649 -2.80 -32.15 -44.30
N ALA A 650 -3.00 -30.91 -44.77
CA ALA A 650 -4.24 -30.20 -44.96
C ALA A 650 -5.25 -30.88 -45.89
N ILE A 651 -6.53 -30.78 -45.55
CA ILE A 651 -7.68 -30.75 -46.48
C ILE A 651 -8.74 -29.78 -45.89
N LEU A 652 -8.99 -28.67 -46.58
CA LEU A 652 -10.28 -27.93 -46.61
C LEU A 652 -11.07 -28.46 -47.84
N PRO A 653 -12.38 -28.18 -48.08
CA PRO A 653 -13.44 -27.56 -47.26
C PRO A 653 -14.83 -28.29 -47.35
N ARG A 654 -15.88 -27.63 -46.79
CA ARG A 654 -17.34 -27.77 -47.06
C ARG A 654 -18.11 -28.95 -46.43
N SER A 655 -18.95 -28.64 -45.45
CA SER A 655 -20.41 -28.46 -45.58
C SER A 655 -21.01 -28.00 -44.26
#